data_AF-A0A7S4NPS1-F1
#
_entry.id   AF-A0A7S4NPS1-F1
#
_cell.length_a   1.000
_cell.length_b   1.000
_cell.length_c   1.000
_cell.angle_alpha   90.00
_cell.angle_beta   90.00
_cell.angle_gamma   90.00
#
_symmetry.space_group_name_H-M   'P 1'
#
loop_
_entity.id
_entity.type
_entity.pdbx_description
1 polymer ?
#
loop_
_entity_poly.entity_id
_entity_poly.type
_entity_poly.pdbx_seq_one_letter_code
_entity_poly.pdbx_strand_id
1 'polypeptide(L)'
;MRLLGHFCALRTLRCVASSRFQRRQFNIKSWSQRLAASFHKPLPPPVARRDQSEDPYGWLRHGDMAMIRRHLDRENEYAENFLMKGRHIEQVLLDEMESRVESEHSSPPEKIGSWYYYMRTTDTSAFQIYCRRSVSDPEVEQIVLDQDAISRNVPYLSVPICKVSPCHRYLAYTADMTGNERYLGFVKDIETGEILFKVDNVTSMEWAKDGETILYTQPNHHRRPYKVWRQSLKDPTRREKILEERNSAFYMDVGMTKDMAYITISLNSKTSSEVRILPTSHPWKEPILIEPRREGLEYFVEHMHGALVLVTNDGSEDYKLVQVDPVLPGRANWTDFYVPEDGCRIQDIDVFEDHIAVYERTMRGQRVRILDILRPAGQRAQGLVQRTNSCGFPHLAAPQLSSSFKPIQLGGSEVVQFPVPDCGTAVRPGANCDYAGKTLRVSVSSPLVPWKEFDVSLADRTLSLLQEQVCPGLPAGWQEGYDCKLELAESWDGVQVPMTVIRRKGLPEDGSSPTLAFVYGSYGQCLATEFDVGRISLLERGWAIVLCHVRGGGELGSRWHREGRGMKKLNGFKDLFACMTWIGRRLSRPGLIALHGTSAGGLLVSGYTNLYPGTVGAVVAKVPFVDIGSTMRDEDLSLTVHEYDEWGDMRRTEVADYVDSYCPYRNVSGVRYPPIYLTAALNDTRVGYWEPANSAAKVRHEGGEGSGPVLLQTAFEGGHF
;
A
#
# COMPACT_ATOMS: atom_id res chain seq x y z
N MET A 1 6.11 2.71 -6.90
CA MET A 1 5.89 1.26 -6.67
C MET A 1 4.47 0.86 -6.20
N ARG A 2 3.63 1.72 -5.59
CA ARG A 2 2.21 1.38 -5.25
C ARG A 2 1.15 1.76 -6.31
N LEU A 3 1.43 2.70 -7.21
CA LEU A 3 0.53 3.04 -8.33
C LEU A 3 0.42 1.89 -9.37
N LEU A 4 1.47 1.07 -9.51
CA LEU A 4 1.44 -0.14 -10.34
C LEU A 4 0.52 -1.25 -9.80
N GLY A 5 0.14 -1.19 -8.51
CA GLY A 5 -0.60 -2.25 -7.85
C GLY A 5 -2.10 -1.99 -7.68
N HIS A 6 -2.65 -0.87 -8.17
CA HIS A 6 -4.05 -0.52 -7.88
C HIS A 6 -5.08 -1.14 -8.82
N PHE A 7 -4.70 -1.74 -9.95
CA PHE A 7 -5.66 -2.38 -10.86
C PHE A 7 -5.38 -3.87 -11.16
N CYS A 8 -4.25 -4.43 -10.71
CA CYS A 8 -3.95 -5.87 -10.88
C CYS A 8 -3.80 -6.65 -9.56
N ALA A 9 -3.78 -5.99 -8.39
CA ALA A 9 -3.43 -6.64 -7.12
C ALA A 9 -4.61 -7.26 -6.34
N LEU A 10 -5.80 -7.39 -6.93
CA LEU A 10 -6.97 -7.99 -6.28
C LEU A 10 -7.07 -9.51 -6.45
N ARG A 11 -6.25 -10.09 -7.33
CA ARG A 11 -6.32 -11.49 -7.77
C ARG A 11 -5.36 -12.43 -7.05
N THR A 12 -4.78 -11.95 -5.97
CA THR A 12 -3.98 -12.74 -5.05
C THR A 12 -4.66 -12.64 -3.70
N LEU A 13 -4.84 -13.76 -3.01
CA LEU A 13 -4.97 -13.74 -1.56
C LEU A 13 -3.82 -12.89 -1.05
N ARG A 14 -4.11 -11.64 -0.66
CA ARG A 14 -3.08 -10.75 -0.15
C ARG A 14 -2.58 -11.42 1.11
N CYS A 15 -1.29 -11.78 1.12
CA CYS A 15 -0.60 -12.02 2.37
C CYS A 15 -0.63 -10.71 3.13
N VAL A 16 -1.60 -10.58 4.02
CA VAL A 16 -1.53 -9.57 5.07
C VAL A 16 -0.27 -9.96 5.83
N ALA A 17 0.79 -9.16 5.66
CA ALA A 17 1.91 -9.21 6.59
C ALA A 17 1.25 -9.09 7.97
N SER A 18 1.29 -10.20 8.73
CA SER A 18 0.81 -10.17 10.08
C SER A 18 1.57 -9.03 10.76
N SER A 19 0.87 -8.23 11.57
CA SER A 19 1.50 -7.23 12.43
C SER A 19 2.57 -7.84 13.35
N ARG A 20 2.72 -9.18 13.38
CA ARG A 20 3.80 -9.90 14.06
C ARG A 20 5.16 -9.75 13.40
N PHE A 21 5.28 -9.39 12.12
CA PHE A 21 6.61 -9.18 11.52
C PHE A 21 7.35 -7.99 12.15
N GLN A 22 6.62 -6.93 12.52
CA GLN A 22 7.19 -5.84 13.33
C GLN A 22 7.50 -6.26 14.77
N ARG A 23 6.94 -7.39 15.27
CA ARG A 23 7.16 -7.87 16.64
C ARG A 23 8.43 -8.70 16.84
N ARG A 24 9.06 -9.23 15.79
CA ARG A 24 10.30 -10.04 15.94
C ARG A 24 11.60 -9.28 15.68
N GLN A 25 11.59 -8.17 14.94
CA GLN A 25 12.78 -7.30 14.83
C GLN A 25 13.02 -6.46 16.10
N PHE A 26 11.99 -6.22 16.90
CA PHE A 26 12.16 -5.79 18.28
C PHE A 26 12.15 -7.01 19.19
N ASN A 27 13.21 -7.82 19.14
CA ASN A 27 13.48 -8.79 20.19
C ASN A 27 13.88 -8.04 21.47
N ILE A 28 12.92 -7.35 22.10
CA ILE A 28 13.08 -6.62 23.36
C ILE A 28 13.62 -7.56 24.45
N LYS A 29 13.41 -8.88 24.32
CA LYS A 29 13.96 -9.89 25.22
C LYS A 29 15.48 -10.10 25.13
N SER A 30 16.15 -9.79 24.01
CA SER A 30 17.62 -9.85 23.95
C SER A 30 18.30 -8.51 24.29
N TRP A 31 17.54 -7.41 24.25
CA TRP A 31 18.02 -6.07 24.60
C TRP A 31 17.84 -5.76 26.09
N SER A 32 16.83 -6.35 26.74
CA SER A 32 16.51 -6.15 28.16
C SER A 32 17.56 -6.70 29.14
N GLN A 33 18.49 -7.54 28.68
CA GLN A 33 19.54 -8.11 29.55
C GLN A 33 20.88 -7.35 29.55
N ARG A 34 21.08 -6.31 28.72
CA ARG A 34 22.38 -5.60 28.68
C ARG A 34 22.51 -4.36 29.55
N LEU A 35 21.45 -3.84 30.18
CA LEU A 35 21.56 -2.65 31.05
C LEU A 35 20.68 -2.75 32.30
N ALA A 36 20.69 -3.91 32.95
CA ALA A 36 20.28 -3.98 34.35
C ALA A 36 21.44 -3.49 35.23
N ALA A 37 21.14 -2.53 36.10
CA ALA A 37 22.02 -1.94 37.13
C ALA A 37 23.01 -0.86 36.69
N SER A 38 22.52 0.37 36.58
CA SER A 38 23.26 1.59 36.95
C SER A 38 22.29 2.77 36.91
N PHE A 39 22.37 3.69 37.86
CA PHE A 39 21.74 5.01 37.76
C PHE A 39 22.33 5.72 36.53
N HIS A 40 21.69 5.58 35.37
CA HIS A 40 22.22 6.11 34.12
C HIS A 40 22.10 7.64 34.14
N LYS A 41 23.25 8.31 34.25
CA LYS A 41 23.35 9.73 33.93
C LYS A 41 22.78 9.95 32.52
N PRO A 42 22.01 11.03 32.28
CA PRO A 42 21.55 11.37 30.93
C PRO A 42 22.74 11.41 29.97
N LEU A 43 22.67 10.65 28.87
CA LEU A 43 23.68 10.74 27.82
C LEU A 43 23.53 12.10 27.12
N PRO A 44 24.63 12.82 26.85
CA PRO A 44 24.56 14.00 26.01
C PRO A 44 24.17 13.60 24.58
N PRO A 45 23.45 14.46 23.84
CA PRO A 45 23.10 14.19 22.44
C PRO A 45 24.37 13.98 21.60
N PRO A 46 24.38 13.03 20.65
CA PRO A 46 25.50 12.85 19.75
C PRO A 46 25.76 14.11 18.92
N VAL A 47 27.03 14.50 18.85
CA VAL A 47 27.52 15.60 18.01
C VAL A 47 28.12 14.98 16.76
N ALA A 48 27.44 15.13 15.63
CA ALA A 48 27.96 14.68 14.33
C ALA A 48 29.15 15.52 13.90
N ARG A 49 30.14 14.87 13.25
CA ARG A 49 31.24 15.58 12.59
C ARG A 49 30.68 16.50 11.51
N ARG A 50 31.23 17.71 11.39
CA ARG A 50 30.94 18.67 10.32
C ARG A 50 32.14 18.78 9.40
N ASP A 51 31.95 18.48 8.13
CA ASP A 51 32.97 18.65 7.11
C ASP A 51 32.90 20.08 6.51
N GLN A 52 34.02 20.59 6.01
CA GLN A 52 34.08 21.88 5.33
C GLN A 52 33.63 21.72 3.87
N SER A 53 32.32 21.62 3.66
CA SER A 53 31.66 21.45 2.37
C SER A 53 30.29 22.13 2.36
N GLU A 54 29.65 22.21 1.18
CA GLU A 54 28.28 22.70 1.05
C GLU A 54 27.25 21.81 1.78
N ASP A 55 27.55 20.51 1.92
CA ASP A 55 26.83 19.56 2.75
C ASP A 55 27.74 19.03 3.88
N PRO A 56 27.76 19.69 5.06
CA PRO A 56 28.65 19.32 6.17
C PRO A 56 28.44 17.91 6.73
N TYR A 57 27.30 17.28 6.44
CA TYR A 57 26.94 15.94 6.92
C TYR A 57 26.94 14.89 5.82
N GLY A 58 27.35 15.21 4.59
CA GLY A 58 27.36 14.28 3.44
C GLY A 58 28.18 13.00 3.66
N TRP A 59 29.10 12.99 4.64
CA TRP A 59 29.83 11.79 5.06
C TRP A 59 28.93 10.69 5.65
N LEU A 60 27.73 11.01 6.15
CA LEU A 60 26.76 10.01 6.62
C LEU A 60 26.17 9.19 5.48
N ARG A 61 26.36 9.63 4.23
CA ARG A 61 25.98 8.90 3.02
C ARG A 61 27.17 8.27 2.33
N HIS A 62 28.25 9.04 2.16
CA HIS A 62 29.39 8.67 1.31
C HIS A 62 30.65 8.26 2.10
N GLY A 63 30.61 8.31 3.43
CA GLY A 63 31.75 8.04 4.28
C GLY A 63 32.04 6.55 4.48
N ASP A 64 33.03 6.29 5.33
CA ASP A 64 33.37 4.94 5.76
C ASP A 64 32.23 4.31 6.58
N MET A 65 31.79 3.11 6.20
CA MET A 65 30.66 2.43 6.83
C MET A 65 30.88 2.12 8.31
N ALA A 66 32.12 1.87 8.75
CA ALA A 66 32.40 1.64 10.17
C ALA A 66 32.26 2.94 10.97
N MET A 67 32.64 4.09 10.39
CA MET A 67 32.41 5.40 10.99
C MET A 67 30.93 5.77 11.06
N ILE A 68 30.20 5.57 9.96
CA ILE A 68 28.75 5.78 9.91
C ILE A 68 28.06 4.91 10.95
N ARG A 69 28.40 3.62 11.00
CA ARG A 69 27.81 2.68 11.95
C ARG A 69 28.04 3.11 13.40
N ARG A 70 29.28 3.50 13.76
CA ARG A 70 29.56 4.03 15.10
C ARG A 70 28.73 5.26 15.45
N HIS A 71 28.46 6.15 14.49
CA HIS A 71 27.59 7.28 14.73
C HIS A 71 26.14 6.85 14.97
N LEU A 72 25.60 5.99 14.10
CA LEU A 72 24.24 5.47 14.23
C LEU A 72 24.04 4.64 15.52
N ASP A 73 25.05 3.89 15.97
CA ASP A 73 25.01 3.17 17.24
C ASP A 73 24.90 4.17 18.42
N ARG A 74 25.66 5.27 18.38
CA ARG A 74 25.56 6.33 19.41
C ARG A 74 24.22 7.06 19.39
N GLU A 75 23.63 7.25 18.21
CA GLU A 75 22.27 7.80 18.06
C GLU A 75 21.24 6.90 18.73
N ASN A 76 21.32 5.58 18.46
CA ASN A 76 20.46 4.59 19.11
C ASN A 76 20.65 4.57 20.63
N GLU A 77 21.89 4.56 21.12
CA GLU A 77 22.18 4.60 22.56
C GLU A 77 21.58 5.83 23.24
N TYR A 78 21.69 7.01 22.60
CA TYR A 78 21.09 8.25 23.10
C TYR A 78 19.56 8.19 23.11
N ALA A 79 18.95 7.75 22.00
CA ALA A 79 17.50 7.60 21.88
C ALA A 79 16.96 6.62 22.93
N GLU A 80 17.61 5.46 23.09
CA GLU A 80 17.26 4.47 24.10
C GLU A 80 17.38 5.04 25.51
N ASN A 81 18.52 5.67 25.85
CA ASN A 81 18.72 6.29 27.16
C ASN A 81 17.65 7.35 27.47
N PHE A 82 17.25 8.14 26.48
CA PHE A 82 16.18 9.12 26.64
C PHE A 82 14.83 8.45 26.89
N LEU A 83 14.49 7.45 26.06
CA LEU A 83 13.21 6.74 26.13
C LEU A 83 13.10 5.81 27.34
N MET A 84 14.21 5.45 28.01
CA MET A 84 14.21 4.64 29.24
C MET A 84 13.26 5.18 30.30
N LYS A 85 13.12 6.51 30.41
CA LYS A 85 12.18 7.14 31.37
C LYS A 85 10.71 6.78 31.10
N GLY A 86 10.36 6.55 29.83
CA GLY A 86 9.02 6.20 29.38
C GLY A 86 8.76 4.70 29.22
N ARG A 87 9.76 3.83 29.48
CA ARG A 87 9.64 2.37 29.24
C ARG A 87 8.45 1.71 29.93
N HIS A 88 8.08 2.18 31.11
CA HIS A 88 6.91 1.68 31.82
C HIS A 88 5.60 1.99 31.07
N ILE A 89 5.46 3.19 30.50
CA ILE A 89 4.30 3.55 29.67
C ILE A 89 4.34 2.79 28.35
N GLU A 90 5.50 2.67 27.72
CA GLU A 90 5.66 1.87 26.49
C GLU A 90 5.21 0.42 26.71
N GLN A 91 5.62 -0.21 27.81
CA GLN A 91 5.20 -1.57 28.14
C GLN A 91 3.69 -1.66 28.38
N VAL A 92 3.10 -0.72 29.12
CA VAL A 92 1.65 -0.67 29.34
C VAL A 92 0.88 -0.54 28.01
N LEU A 93 1.34 0.35 27.12
CA LEU A 93 0.73 0.53 25.80
C LEU A 93 0.88 -0.74 24.95
N LEU A 94 2.04 -1.39 25.00
CA LEU A 94 2.27 -2.66 24.31
C LEU A 94 1.31 -3.74 24.83
N ASP A 95 1.27 -3.97 26.14
CA ASP A 95 0.42 -4.98 26.77
C ASP A 95 -1.07 -4.77 26.43
N GLU A 96 -1.54 -3.51 26.44
CA GLU A 96 -2.90 -3.15 26.02
C GLU A 96 -3.15 -3.51 24.54
N MET A 97 -2.23 -3.15 23.65
CA MET A 97 -2.33 -3.48 22.23
C MET A 97 -2.28 -4.99 21.98
N GLU A 98 -1.43 -5.73 22.71
CA GLU A 98 -1.32 -7.18 22.58
C GLU A 98 -2.58 -7.89 23.07
N SER A 99 -3.17 -7.44 24.19
CA SER A 99 -4.40 -8.02 24.75
C SER A 99 -5.62 -7.86 23.84
N ARG A 100 -5.56 -6.97 22.84
CA ARG A 100 -6.63 -6.67 21.88
C ARG A 100 -6.46 -7.35 20.54
N VAL A 101 -5.40 -8.14 20.35
CA VAL A 101 -5.13 -8.86 19.09
C VAL A 101 -5.27 -10.35 19.32
N GLU A 102 -6.09 -11.02 18.50
CA GLU A 102 -6.22 -12.47 18.57
C GLU A 102 -4.91 -13.18 18.23
N SER A 103 -4.63 -14.24 18.98
CA SER A 103 -3.46 -15.07 18.78
C SER A 103 -3.59 -16.01 17.58
N GLU A 104 -4.83 -16.37 17.20
CA GLU A 104 -5.16 -17.27 16.11
C GLU A 104 -6.14 -16.60 15.16
N HIS A 105 -6.01 -16.91 13.88
CA HIS A 105 -6.89 -16.34 12.87
C HIS A 105 -6.93 -17.26 11.65
N SER A 106 -8.12 -17.44 11.08
CA SER A 106 -8.31 -18.05 9.76
C SER A 106 -9.13 -17.08 8.92
N SER A 107 -8.76 -16.89 7.66
CA SER A 107 -9.61 -16.16 6.72
C SER A 107 -10.82 -17.02 6.32
N PRO A 108 -11.94 -16.42 5.93
CA PRO A 108 -13.05 -17.15 5.34
C PRO A 108 -12.60 -17.84 4.04
N PRO A 109 -12.94 -19.12 3.84
CA PRO A 109 -12.50 -19.86 2.67
C PRO A 109 -13.13 -19.32 1.39
N GLU A 110 -12.34 -19.28 0.33
CA GLU A 110 -12.77 -18.97 -1.02
C GLU A 110 -12.85 -20.24 -1.86
N LYS A 111 -13.97 -20.44 -2.56
CA LYS A 111 -14.09 -21.54 -3.51
C LYS A 111 -13.49 -21.15 -4.86
N ILE A 112 -12.51 -21.91 -5.32
CA ILE A 112 -11.94 -21.79 -6.67
C ILE A 112 -11.96 -23.18 -7.30
N GLY A 113 -12.82 -23.39 -8.29
CA GLY A 113 -12.98 -24.70 -8.93
C GLY A 113 -13.45 -25.77 -7.94
N SER A 114 -12.67 -26.84 -7.80
CA SER A 114 -12.94 -27.97 -6.91
C SER A 114 -12.29 -27.83 -5.53
N TRP A 115 -11.78 -26.65 -5.17
CA TRP A 115 -11.05 -26.40 -3.93
C TRP A 115 -11.59 -25.20 -3.16
N TYR A 116 -11.48 -25.26 -1.85
CA TYR A 116 -11.55 -24.11 -0.96
C TYR A 116 -10.14 -23.68 -0.56
N TYR A 117 -9.79 -22.40 -0.72
CA TYR A 117 -8.50 -21.80 -0.35
C TYR A 117 -8.66 -20.81 0.80
N TYR A 118 -7.72 -20.77 1.74
CA TYR A 118 -7.73 -19.84 2.88
C TYR A 118 -6.33 -19.70 3.49
N MET A 119 -6.14 -18.65 4.28
CA MET A 119 -4.92 -18.42 5.07
C MET A 119 -5.24 -18.62 6.55
N ARG A 120 -4.31 -19.21 7.31
CA ARG A 120 -4.42 -19.31 8.77
C ARG A 120 -3.13 -18.98 9.50
N THR A 121 -3.24 -18.57 10.75
CA THR A 121 -2.15 -18.38 11.72
C THR A 121 -2.50 -19.07 13.03
N THR A 122 -1.54 -19.75 13.64
CA THR A 122 -1.67 -20.31 14.99
C THR A 122 -1.11 -19.36 16.04
N ASP A 123 -1.35 -19.68 17.32
CA ASP A 123 -0.82 -18.99 18.49
C ASP A 123 0.70 -18.73 18.41
N THR A 124 1.43 -19.70 17.87
CA THR A 124 2.88 -19.78 17.75
C THR A 124 3.43 -19.32 16.40
N SER A 125 2.57 -19.15 15.39
CA SER A 125 2.98 -18.74 14.04
C SER A 125 3.36 -17.25 14.01
N ALA A 126 4.55 -16.93 13.50
CA ALA A 126 4.90 -15.56 13.12
C ALA A 126 4.29 -15.17 11.76
N PHE A 127 4.04 -16.14 10.87
CA PHE A 127 3.54 -15.93 9.51
C PHE A 127 2.31 -16.76 9.19
N GLN A 128 1.66 -16.40 8.08
CA GLN A 128 0.48 -17.10 7.60
C GLN A 128 0.85 -18.41 6.89
N ILE A 129 -0.01 -19.41 7.04
CA ILE A 129 0.05 -20.69 6.34
C ILE A 129 -1.06 -20.68 5.28
N TYR A 130 -0.69 -20.85 4.03
CA TYR A 130 -1.63 -20.91 2.91
C TYR A 130 -2.12 -22.34 2.74
N CYS A 131 -3.43 -22.56 2.87
CA CYS A 131 -4.05 -23.87 2.89
C CYS A 131 -5.14 -24.01 1.83
N ARG A 132 -5.50 -25.26 1.54
CA ARG A 132 -6.68 -25.61 0.76
C ARG A 132 -7.35 -26.89 1.26
N ARG A 133 -8.63 -27.07 0.90
CA ARG A 133 -9.43 -28.29 1.14
C ARG A 133 -10.19 -28.65 -0.13
N SER A 134 -10.39 -29.94 -0.39
CA SER A 134 -11.22 -30.36 -1.52
C SER A 134 -12.68 -30.03 -1.24
N VAL A 135 -13.43 -29.63 -2.27
CA VAL A 135 -14.90 -29.49 -2.17
C VAL A 135 -15.56 -30.85 -1.92
N SER A 136 -14.98 -31.93 -2.45
CA SER A 136 -15.50 -33.29 -2.27
C SER A 136 -15.12 -33.92 -0.93
N ASP A 137 -14.05 -33.43 -0.30
CA ASP A 137 -13.55 -33.92 0.98
C ASP A 137 -12.99 -32.73 1.78
N PRO A 138 -13.88 -31.95 2.43
CA PRO A 138 -13.51 -30.70 3.10
C PRO A 138 -12.80 -30.92 4.44
N GLU A 139 -12.72 -32.15 4.94
CA GLU A 139 -12.07 -32.47 6.21
C GLU A 139 -10.54 -32.59 6.06
N VAL A 140 -10.06 -32.88 4.85
CA VAL A 140 -8.63 -33.05 4.58
C VAL A 140 -8.01 -31.72 4.12
N GLU A 141 -7.29 -31.06 5.03
CA GLU A 141 -6.49 -29.88 4.74
C GLU A 141 -5.17 -30.25 4.04
N GLN A 142 -4.83 -29.48 2.99
CA GLN A 142 -3.52 -29.51 2.35
C GLN A 142 -2.83 -28.15 2.49
N ILE A 143 -1.54 -28.17 2.84
CA ILE A 143 -0.71 -26.97 2.93
C ILE A 143 -0.19 -26.63 1.52
N VAL A 144 -0.60 -25.47 1.00
CA VAL A 144 -0.14 -24.92 -0.27
C VAL A 144 1.25 -24.30 -0.09
N LEU A 145 1.40 -23.42 0.91
CA LEU A 145 2.67 -22.79 1.28
C LEU A 145 2.73 -22.48 2.77
N ASP A 146 3.70 -23.06 3.46
CA ASP A 146 4.00 -22.77 4.87
C ASP A 146 5.04 -21.66 4.97
N GLN A 147 4.59 -20.40 5.04
CA GLN A 147 5.51 -19.27 5.18
C GLN A 147 6.14 -19.22 6.58
N ASP A 148 5.47 -19.76 7.59
CA ASP A 148 5.99 -19.79 8.95
C ASP A 148 7.21 -20.71 9.05
N ALA A 149 7.14 -21.91 8.48
CA ALA A 149 8.26 -22.82 8.38
C ALA A 149 9.45 -22.21 7.61
N ILE A 150 9.19 -21.49 6.51
CA ILE A 150 10.26 -20.79 5.76
C ILE A 150 10.90 -19.74 6.67
N SER A 151 10.09 -18.93 7.35
CA SER A 151 10.56 -17.81 8.17
C SER A 151 11.50 -18.20 9.31
N ARG A 152 11.39 -19.42 9.84
CA ARG A 152 12.24 -19.91 10.93
C ARG A 152 13.71 -20.13 10.50
N ASN A 153 13.95 -20.22 9.20
CA ASN A 153 15.26 -20.51 8.62
C ASN A 153 15.91 -19.29 7.94
N VAL A 154 15.25 -18.13 7.95
CA VAL A 154 15.71 -16.91 7.28
C VAL A 154 15.58 -15.70 8.20
N PRO A 155 16.49 -14.71 8.12
CA PRO A 155 16.43 -13.52 8.97
C PRO A 155 15.26 -12.59 8.62
N TYR A 156 14.74 -12.69 7.40
CA TYR A 156 13.60 -11.91 6.91
C TYR A 156 12.78 -12.76 5.95
N LEU A 157 11.47 -12.54 5.84
CA LEU A 157 10.64 -13.18 4.82
C LEU A 157 9.53 -12.25 4.32
N SER A 158 9.44 -12.08 3.01
CA SER A 158 8.30 -11.45 2.35
C SER A 158 7.87 -12.29 1.16
N VAL A 159 6.60 -12.69 1.11
CA VAL A 159 6.01 -13.48 0.02
C VAL A 159 4.86 -12.71 -0.61
N PRO A 160 5.11 -11.79 -1.56
CA PRO A 160 4.07 -10.92 -2.09
C PRO A 160 3.17 -11.55 -3.15
N ILE A 161 3.62 -12.62 -3.83
CA ILE A 161 2.89 -13.27 -4.92
C ILE A 161 2.70 -14.75 -4.60
N CYS A 162 1.45 -15.21 -4.71
CA CYS A 162 1.04 -16.61 -4.69
C CYS A 162 -0.03 -16.81 -5.77
N LYS A 163 0.27 -17.62 -6.80
CA LYS A 163 -0.61 -17.88 -7.95
C LYS A 163 -0.70 -19.38 -8.18
N VAL A 164 -1.87 -19.95 -7.92
CA VAL A 164 -2.14 -21.37 -8.20
C VAL A 164 -2.34 -21.56 -9.70
N SER A 165 -1.76 -22.62 -10.26
CA SER A 165 -1.91 -22.94 -11.68
C SER A 165 -3.37 -23.26 -12.03
N PRO A 166 -3.79 -23.14 -13.30
CA PRO A 166 -5.14 -23.53 -13.72
C PRO A 166 -5.48 -24.96 -13.30
N CYS A 167 -4.54 -25.92 -13.37
CA CYS A 167 -4.79 -27.30 -12.95
C CYS A 167 -4.84 -27.51 -11.43
N HIS A 168 -4.69 -26.46 -10.63
CA HIS A 168 -4.55 -26.50 -9.18
C HIS A 168 -3.39 -27.34 -8.64
N ARG A 169 -2.49 -27.87 -9.46
CA ARG A 169 -1.39 -28.72 -8.96
C ARG A 169 -0.15 -27.92 -8.54
N TYR A 170 0.10 -26.79 -9.20
CA TYR A 170 1.34 -26.03 -9.03
C TYR A 170 1.07 -24.67 -8.41
N LEU A 171 2.04 -24.17 -7.64
CA LEU A 171 2.05 -22.83 -7.07
C LEU A 171 3.23 -22.04 -7.63
N ALA A 172 2.97 -20.93 -8.31
CA ALA A 172 3.98 -19.91 -8.58
C ALA A 172 4.00 -18.91 -7.42
N TYR A 173 5.17 -18.64 -6.84
CA TYR A 173 5.30 -17.66 -5.76
C TYR A 173 6.64 -16.94 -5.79
N THR A 174 6.71 -15.76 -5.17
CA THR A 174 7.96 -15.00 -5.02
C THR A 174 8.34 -14.85 -3.56
N ALA A 175 9.62 -14.87 -3.20
CA ALA A 175 10.07 -14.64 -1.83
C ALA A 175 11.33 -13.76 -1.75
N ASP A 176 11.33 -12.78 -0.85
CA ASP A 176 12.52 -12.04 -0.38
C ASP A 176 12.87 -12.56 1.01
N MET A 177 14.09 -13.06 1.18
CA MET A 177 14.59 -13.67 2.41
C MET A 177 15.57 -12.77 3.18
N THR A 178 15.78 -11.53 2.71
CA THR A 178 16.82 -10.62 3.19
C THR A 178 16.31 -9.21 3.52
N GLY A 179 15.14 -8.82 3.00
CA GLY A 179 14.54 -7.50 3.22
C GLY A 179 15.07 -6.43 2.27
N ASN A 180 15.80 -6.82 1.24
CA ASN A 180 16.35 -5.91 0.25
C ASN A 180 15.45 -5.74 -0.99
N GLU A 181 14.20 -6.21 -0.95
CA GLU A 181 13.23 -6.15 -2.06
C GLU A 181 13.73 -6.87 -3.35
N ARG A 182 14.66 -7.84 -3.23
CA ARG A 182 15.02 -8.76 -4.33
C ARG A 182 14.34 -10.10 -4.12
N TYR A 183 13.36 -10.37 -4.95
CA TYR A 183 12.58 -11.59 -4.85
C TYR A 183 13.12 -12.69 -5.77
N LEU A 184 13.18 -13.90 -5.23
CA LEU A 184 13.32 -15.12 -6.00
C LEU A 184 11.92 -15.57 -6.45
N GLY A 185 11.77 -15.95 -7.72
CA GLY A 185 10.56 -16.57 -8.24
C GLY A 185 10.67 -18.09 -8.22
N PHE A 186 9.61 -18.78 -7.81
CA PHE A 186 9.53 -20.23 -7.67
C PHE A 186 8.28 -20.78 -8.33
N VAL A 187 8.36 -22.02 -8.83
CA VAL A 187 7.19 -22.89 -9.05
C VAL A 187 7.36 -24.15 -8.24
N LYS A 188 6.35 -24.48 -7.42
CA LYS A 188 6.30 -25.64 -6.54
C LYS A 188 5.18 -26.60 -6.97
N ASP A 189 5.41 -27.90 -6.91
CA ASP A 189 4.34 -28.91 -6.88
C ASP A 189 3.73 -28.96 -5.47
N ILE A 190 2.43 -28.68 -5.37
CA ILE A 190 1.72 -28.59 -4.08
C ILE A 190 1.64 -29.98 -3.42
N GLU A 191 1.54 -31.05 -4.19
CA GLU A 191 1.36 -32.41 -3.66
C GLU A 191 2.68 -32.99 -3.14
N THR A 192 3.77 -32.84 -3.90
CA THR A 192 5.06 -33.42 -3.53
C THR A 192 5.93 -32.49 -2.69
N GLY A 193 5.68 -31.17 -2.77
CA GLY A 193 6.51 -30.15 -2.14
C GLY A 193 7.73 -29.75 -2.96
N GLU A 194 7.98 -30.38 -4.12
CA GLU A 194 9.16 -30.17 -4.95
C GLU A 194 9.16 -28.79 -5.64
N ILE A 195 10.34 -28.14 -5.69
CA ILE A 195 10.54 -26.91 -6.47
C ILE A 195 10.95 -27.28 -7.90
N LEU A 196 10.04 -27.04 -8.84
CA LEU A 196 10.19 -27.38 -10.26
C LEU A 196 10.90 -26.28 -11.07
N PHE A 197 10.79 -25.03 -10.62
CA PHE A 197 11.39 -23.89 -11.30
C PHE A 197 11.84 -22.85 -10.28
N LYS A 198 12.98 -22.23 -10.56
CA LYS A 198 13.54 -21.14 -9.79
C LYS A 198 14.16 -20.13 -10.74
N VAL A 199 13.93 -18.85 -10.48
CA VAL A 199 14.54 -17.74 -11.21
C VAL A 199 14.86 -16.58 -10.27
N ASP A 200 16.01 -15.96 -10.48
CA ASP A 200 16.45 -14.84 -9.66
C ASP A 200 15.87 -13.51 -10.16
N ASN A 201 15.63 -12.59 -9.22
CA ASN A 201 15.15 -11.24 -9.47
C ASN A 201 13.84 -11.22 -10.27
N VAL A 202 12.74 -11.55 -9.60
CA VAL A 202 11.39 -11.47 -10.17
C VAL A 202 10.58 -10.43 -9.43
N THR A 203 9.65 -9.77 -10.12
CA THR A 203 8.74 -8.79 -9.49
C THR A 203 7.27 -9.10 -9.72
N SER A 204 6.93 -9.83 -10.79
CA SER A 204 5.59 -10.32 -11.09
C SER A 204 5.66 -11.68 -11.81
N MET A 205 4.63 -12.52 -11.65
CA MET A 205 4.54 -13.86 -12.25
C MET A 205 3.09 -14.22 -12.58
N GLU A 206 2.86 -14.81 -13.75
CA GLU A 206 1.53 -15.29 -14.17
C GLU A 206 1.59 -16.59 -14.98
N TRP A 207 0.53 -17.39 -14.86
CA TRP A 207 0.35 -18.66 -15.59
C TRP A 207 -0.30 -18.45 -16.94
N ALA A 208 0.15 -19.16 -17.96
CA ALA A 208 -0.70 -19.38 -19.14
C ALA A 208 -1.76 -20.46 -18.88
N LYS A 209 -2.77 -20.53 -19.75
CA LYS A 209 -3.90 -21.48 -19.62
C LYS A 209 -3.48 -22.94 -19.79
N ASP A 210 -2.33 -23.19 -20.41
CA ASP A 210 -1.75 -24.53 -20.55
C ASP A 210 -1.24 -25.13 -19.21
N GLY A 211 -1.07 -24.30 -18.17
CA GLY A 211 -0.53 -24.73 -16.87
C GLY A 211 0.96 -25.13 -16.91
N GLU A 212 1.65 -24.84 -18.01
CA GLU A 212 3.02 -25.28 -18.30
C GLU A 212 3.92 -24.13 -18.74
N THR A 213 3.34 -22.99 -19.14
CA THR A 213 4.08 -21.77 -19.49
C THR A 213 3.93 -20.74 -18.37
N ILE A 214 5.05 -20.22 -17.88
CA ILE A 214 5.10 -19.14 -16.89
C ILE A 214 5.63 -17.85 -17.55
N LEU A 215 5.00 -16.73 -17.23
CA LEU A 215 5.48 -15.40 -17.59
C LEU A 215 5.94 -14.67 -16.34
N TYR A 216 7.02 -13.91 -16.44
CA TYR A 216 7.56 -13.15 -15.31
C TYR A 216 8.33 -11.91 -15.75
N THR A 217 8.35 -10.91 -14.87
CA THR A 217 9.16 -9.70 -15.05
C THR A 217 10.52 -9.82 -14.37
N GLN A 218 11.54 -9.21 -14.98
CA GLN A 218 12.89 -9.14 -14.41
C GLN A 218 13.35 -7.67 -14.29
N PRO A 219 13.82 -7.24 -13.10
CA PRO A 219 14.32 -5.90 -12.88
C PRO A 219 15.76 -5.70 -13.35
N ASN A 220 16.13 -4.44 -13.58
CA ASN A 220 17.50 -4.01 -13.84
C ASN A 220 18.28 -3.81 -12.52
N HIS A 221 19.50 -3.27 -12.61
CA HIS A 221 20.35 -3.03 -11.44
C HIS A 221 19.79 -1.96 -10.48
N HIS A 222 18.95 -1.03 -10.97
CA HIS A 222 18.18 -0.07 -10.15
C HIS A 222 16.84 -0.64 -9.64
N ARG A 223 16.65 -1.97 -9.68
CA ARG A 223 15.43 -2.66 -9.21
C ARG A 223 14.15 -2.33 -9.99
N ARG A 224 14.26 -1.68 -11.16
CA ARG A 224 13.13 -1.38 -12.03
C ARG A 224 12.80 -2.59 -12.92
N PRO A 225 11.60 -3.19 -12.84
CA PRO A 225 11.15 -4.20 -13.79
C PRO A 225 11.08 -3.64 -15.20
N TYR A 226 11.88 -4.19 -16.09
CA TYR A 226 12.07 -3.66 -17.44
C TYR A 226 12.10 -4.73 -18.53
N LYS A 227 12.04 -6.01 -18.16
CA LYS A 227 11.96 -7.14 -19.09
C LYS A 227 10.82 -8.04 -18.71
N VAL A 228 10.11 -8.56 -19.71
CA VAL A 228 9.15 -9.64 -19.56
C VAL A 228 9.66 -10.87 -20.30
N TRP A 229 9.64 -12.00 -19.61
CA TRP A 229 10.03 -13.30 -20.14
C TRP A 229 8.84 -14.24 -20.14
N ARG A 230 8.83 -15.19 -21.08
CA ARG A 230 8.02 -16.42 -21.02
C ARG A 230 8.93 -17.64 -21.05
N GLN A 231 8.55 -18.68 -20.33
CA GLN A 231 9.32 -19.91 -20.25
C GLN A 231 8.40 -21.13 -20.10
N SER A 232 8.73 -22.22 -20.81
CA SER A 232 8.10 -23.52 -20.59
C SER A 232 8.72 -24.23 -19.39
N LEU A 233 7.87 -24.81 -18.54
CA LEU A 233 8.28 -25.67 -17.44
C LEU A 233 8.64 -27.09 -17.91
N LYS A 234 8.07 -27.54 -19.04
CA LYS A 234 8.39 -28.86 -19.63
C LYS A 234 9.69 -28.86 -20.42
N ASP A 235 9.94 -27.78 -21.16
CA ASP A 235 11.18 -27.57 -21.90
C ASP A 235 11.84 -26.26 -21.44
N PRO A 236 12.72 -26.32 -20.42
CA PRO A 236 13.39 -25.14 -19.89
C PRO A 236 14.27 -24.41 -20.92
N THR A 237 14.65 -25.05 -22.02
CA THR A 237 15.41 -24.40 -23.11
C THR A 237 14.54 -23.46 -23.93
N ARG A 238 13.22 -23.71 -23.93
CA ARG A 238 12.22 -22.84 -24.55
C ARG A 238 11.91 -21.65 -23.63
N ARG A 239 12.78 -20.64 -23.71
CA ARG A 239 12.67 -19.37 -22.99
C ARG A 239 12.85 -18.20 -23.95
N GLU A 240 11.98 -17.20 -23.85
CA GLU A 240 11.97 -16.05 -24.75
C GLU A 240 11.69 -14.75 -24.00
N LYS A 241 12.40 -13.68 -24.40
CA LYS A 241 12.12 -12.32 -23.94
C LYS A 241 11.02 -11.73 -24.82
N ILE A 242 9.87 -11.43 -24.24
CA ILE A 242 8.71 -10.87 -24.94
C ILE A 242 8.94 -9.38 -25.23
N LEU A 243 9.36 -8.63 -24.21
CA LEU A 243 9.47 -7.17 -24.30
C LEU A 243 10.56 -6.64 -23.36
N GLU A 244 11.16 -5.51 -23.74
CA GLU A 244 12.15 -4.77 -22.96
C GLU A 244 11.83 -3.26 -23.00
N GLU A 245 11.68 -2.65 -21.82
CA GLU A 245 11.38 -1.23 -21.65
C GLU A 245 12.66 -0.41 -21.40
N ARG A 246 12.94 0.50 -22.33
CA ARG A 246 14.14 1.36 -22.35
C ARG A 246 13.96 2.65 -21.57
N ASN A 247 12.74 3.18 -21.47
CA ASN A 247 12.42 4.37 -20.72
C ASN A 247 12.40 4.04 -19.21
N SER A 248 13.28 4.70 -18.45
CA SER A 248 13.45 4.50 -17.01
C SER A 248 12.25 4.95 -16.17
N ALA A 249 11.36 5.78 -16.71
CA ALA A 249 10.14 6.19 -16.01
C ALA A 249 9.08 5.07 -15.93
N PHE A 250 9.15 4.07 -16.81
CA PHE A 250 8.15 3.01 -16.95
C PHE A 250 8.57 1.72 -16.26
N TYR A 251 7.64 1.13 -15.52
CA TYR A 251 7.78 -0.14 -14.83
C TYR A 251 6.87 -1.16 -15.51
N MET A 252 7.41 -2.36 -15.74
CA MET A 252 6.68 -3.46 -16.35
C MET A 252 6.05 -4.38 -15.30
N ASP A 253 4.87 -4.91 -15.59
CA ASP A 253 4.15 -5.89 -14.79
C ASP A 253 3.46 -6.92 -15.69
N VAL A 254 3.28 -8.15 -15.20
CA VAL A 254 2.39 -9.15 -15.84
C VAL A 254 1.22 -9.48 -14.93
N GLY A 255 0.02 -9.48 -15.52
CA GLY A 255 -1.25 -9.80 -14.88
C GLY A 255 -2.11 -10.71 -15.75
N MET A 256 -3.34 -10.95 -15.33
CA MET A 256 -4.30 -11.86 -15.97
C MET A 256 -5.67 -11.21 -15.93
N THR A 257 -6.55 -11.40 -16.93
CA THR A 257 -7.98 -11.00 -16.88
C THR A 257 -8.80 -11.99 -16.05
N LYS A 258 -9.96 -11.61 -15.48
CA LYS A 258 -10.60 -12.42 -14.41
C LYS A 258 -11.12 -13.75 -14.95
N ASP A 259 -11.59 -13.73 -16.18
CA ASP A 259 -12.05 -14.88 -16.93
C ASP A 259 -10.91 -15.72 -17.55
N MET A 260 -9.65 -15.37 -17.27
CA MET A 260 -8.43 -15.99 -17.80
C MET A 260 -8.35 -15.98 -19.34
N ALA A 261 -8.99 -15.03 -20.03
CA ALA A 261 -8.91 -14.91 -21.48
C ALA A 261 -7.55 -14.38 -21.95
N TYR A 262 -7.01 -13.38 -21.24
CA TYR A 262 -5.75 -12.70 -21.61
C TYR A 262 -4.80 -12.55 -20.43
N ILE A 263 -3.50 -12.72 -20.70
CA ILE A 263 -2.43 -12.14 -19.88
C ILE A 263 -2.28 -10.67 -20.28
N THR A 264 -2.15 -9.78 -19.30
CA THR A 264 -1.86 -8.37 -19.51
C THR A 264 -0.37 -8.11 -19.26
N ILE A 265 0.29 -7.44 -20.19
CA ILE A 265 1.65 -6.90 -20.02
C ILE A 265 1.51 -5.39 -19.92
N SER A 266 1.66 -4.86 -18.71
CA SER A 266 1.41 -3.46 -18.40
C SER A 266 2.72 -2.71 -18.24
N LEU A 267 2.83 -1.51 -18.82
CA LEU A 267 3.95 -0.60 -18.67
C LEU A 267 3.40 0.70 -18.09
N ASN A 268 3.77 1.03 -16.86
CA ASN A 268 3.22 2.20 -16.18
C ASN A 268 4.31 3.14 -15.66
N SER A 269 4.13 4.43 -15.91
CA SER A 269 4.78 5.53 -15.17
C SER A 269 3.84 6.02 -14.06
N LYS A 270 4.10 7.18 -13.44
CA LYS A 270 3.15 7.77 -12.47
C LYS A 270 1.96 8.47 -13.14
N THR A 271 2.03 8.71 -14.45
CA THR A 271 1.09 9.57 -15.16
C THR A 271 0.57 8.96 -16.46
N SER A 272 1.15 7.85 -16.92
CA SER A 272 0.87 7.28 -18.24
C SER A 272 1.01 5.76 -18.22
N SER A 273 0.17 5.06 -18.99
CA SER A 273 0.24 3.60 -19.18
C SER A 273 0.30 3.18 -20.66
N GLU A 274 0.79 1.95 -20.88
CA GLU A 274 0.67 1.17 -22.11
C GLU A 274 0.36 -0.27 -21.70
N VAL A 275 -0.65 -0.88 -22.29
CA VAL A 275 -1.03 -2.28 -22.01
C VAL A 275 -1.05 -3.08 -23.29
N ARG A 276 -0.46 -4.27 -23.23
CA ARG A 276 -0.53 -5.30 -24.26
C ARG A 276 -1.25 -6.52 -23.72
N ILE A 277 -2.03 -7.19 -24.55
CA ILE A 277 -2.75 -8.41 -24.19
C ILE A 277 -2.21 -9.61 -24.98
N LEU A 278 -2.12 -10.76 -24.31
CA LEU A 278 -1.69 -12.03 -24.88
C LEU A 278 -2.75 -13.08 -24.59
N PRO A 279 -3.39 -13.70 -25.62
CA PRO A 279 -4.36 -14.77 -25.39
C PRO A 279 -3.73 -15.92 -24.60
N THR A 280 -4.30 -16.26 -23.44
CA THR A 280 -3.74 -17.28 -22.54
C THR A 280 -3.69 -18.68 -23.13
N SER A 281 -4.58 -18.94 -24.10
CA SER A 281 -4.65 -20.18 -24.88
C SER A 281 -3.54 -20.32 -25.91
N HIS A 282 -2.86 -19.22 -26.25
CA HIS A 282 -1.78 -19.17 -27.23
C HIS A 282 -0.60 -18.35 -26.68
N PRO A 283 0.03 -18.78 -25.57
CA PRO A 283 1.01 -17.96 -24.84
C PRO A 283 2.31 -17.71 -25.60
N TRP A 284 2.47 -18.34 -26.78
CA TRP A 284 3.61 -18.20 -27.67
C TRP A 284 3.35 -17.28 -28.89
N LYS A 285 2.17 -16.64 -28.98
CA LYS A 285 1.91 -15.58 -29.96
C LYS A 285 2.54 -14.24 -29.54
N GLU A 286 2.59 -13.30 -30.47
CA GLU A 286 2.95 -11.92 -30.17
C GLU A 286 1.83 -11.21 -29.38
N PRO A 287 2.16 -10.42 -28.34
CA PRO A 287 1.19 -9.60 -27.64
C PRO A 287 0.59 -8.50 -28.52
N ILE A 288 -0.71 -8.28 -28.38
CA ILE A 288 -1.47 -7.24 -29.09
C ILE A 288 -1.42 -5.95 -28.27
N LEU A 289 -0.93 -4.86 -28.85
CA LEU A 289 -0.97 -3.53 -28.23
C LEU A 289 -2.40 -2.97 -28.27
N ILE A 290 -2.88 -2.47 -27.13
CA ILE A 290 -4.20 -1.84 -27.04
C ILE A 290 -4.16 -0.42 -27.58
N GLU A 291 -3.35 0.44 -26.99
CA GLU A 291 -3.17 1.83 -27.40
C GLU A 291 -1.72 2.24 -27.14
N PRO A 292 -1.06 2.97 -28.06
CA PRO A 292 0.27 3.52 -27.78
C PRO A 292 0.26 4.48 -26.59
N ARG A 293 1.33 4.48 -25.78
CA ARG A 293 1.43 5.41 -24.65
C ARG A 293 1.28 6.86 -25.09
N ARG A 294 0.58 7.64 -24.26
CA ARG A 294 0.45 9.10 -24.38
C ARG A 294 0.63 9.71 -23.00
N GLU A 295 1.36 10.81 -22.92
CA GLU A 295 1.58 11.53 -21.67
C GLU A 295 0.24 11.89 -21.00
N GLY A 296 0.11 11.57 -19.72
CA GLY A 296 -1.09 11.86 -18.93
C GLY A 296 -2.24 10.87 -19.11
N LEU A 297 -2.14 9.91 -20.05
CA LEU A 297 -3.18 8.89 -20.28
C LEU A 297 -2.87 7.61 -19.52
N GLU A 298 -3.76 7.26 -18.59
CA GLU A 298 -3.72 6.01 -17.85
C GLU A 298 -4.94 5.17 -18.20
N TYR A 299 -4.71 3.89 -18.40
CA TYR A 299 -5.73 2.87 -18.62
C TYR A 299 -5.25 1.49 -18.17
N PHE A 300 -6.18 0.71 -17.63
CA PHE A 300 -6.00 -0.66 -17.13
C PHE A 300 -7.07 -1.55 -17.73
N VAL A 301 -6.83 -2.85 -17.85
CA VAL A 301 -7.59 -3.73 -18.76
C VAL A 301 -8.11 -4.97 -18.05
N GLU A 302 -9.41 -5.17 -18.17
CA GLU A 302 -10.15 -6.38 -17.87
C GLU A 302 -10.82 -6.92 -19.14
N HIS A 303 -11.44 -8.10 -19.02
CA HIS A 303 -12.21 -8.70 -20.09
C HIS A 303 -13.47 -9.39 -19.57
N MET A 304 -14.58 -9.16 -20.27
CA MET A 304 -15.83 -9.90 -20.08
C MET A 304 -16.64 -9.91 -21.37
N HIS A 305 -17.46 -10.96 -21.57
CA HIS A 305 -18.39 -11.04 -22.71
C HIS A 305 -17.77 -10.81 -24.10
N GLY A 306 -16.47 -11.04 -24.27
CA GLY A 306 -15.76 -10.81 -25.55
C GLY A 306 -15.33 -9.36 -25.78
N ALA A 307 -15.55 -8.46 -24.82
CA ALA A 307 -15.10 -7.08 -24.84
C ALA A 307 -14.00 -6.84 -23.80
N LEU A 308 -13.06 -5.96 -24.12
CA LEU A 308 -12.14 -5.41 -23.12
C LEU A 308 -12.88 -4.34 -22.32
N VAL A 309 -12.77 -4.38 -21.00
CA VAL A 309 -13.26 -3.36 -20.07
C VAL A 309 -12.05 -2.59 -19.57
N LEU A 310 -12.01 -1.29 -19.85
CA LEU A 310 -10.89 -0.44 -19.51
C LEU A 310 -11.30 0.53 -18.41
N VAL A 311 -10.48 0.63 -17.36
CA VAL A 311 -10.56 1.74 -16.41
C VAL A 311 -9.57 2.79 -16.87
N THR A 312 -10.04 3.98 -17.27
CA THR A 312 -9.16 5.00 -17.88
C THR A 312 -9.48 6.41 -17.41
N ASN A 313 -8.46 7.26 -17.37
CA ASN A 313 -8.61 8.69 -17.09
C ASN A 313 -8.89 9.54 -18.37
N ASP A 314 -9.16 8.89 -19.50
CA ASP A 314 -9.33 9.58 -20.78
C ASP A 314 -10.55 10.53 -20.78
N GLY A 315 -10.30 11.83 -20.73
CA GLY A 315 -11.36 12.83 -20.61
C GLY A 315 -12.13 12.79 -19.27
N SER A 316 -11.66 12.03 -18.27
CA SER A 316 -12.21 11.96 -16.91
C SER A 316 -11.07 11.74 -15.90
N GLU A 317 -10.68 12.78 -15.16
CA GLU A 317 -9.52 12.70 -14.25
C GLU A 317 -9.70 11.69 -13.11
N ASP A 318 -10.93 11.45 -12.70
CA ASP A 318 -11.32 10.51 -11.65
C ASP A 318 -11.74 9.14 -12.19
N TYR A 319 -11.28 8.86 -13.41
CA TYR A 319 -11.46 7.63 -14.17
C TYR A 319 -12.92 7.35 -14.56
N LYS A 320 -13.07 6.51 -15.57
CA LYS A 320 -14.34 6.00 -16.08
C LYS A 320 -14.12 4.59 -16.63
N LEU A 321 -15.21 3.87 -16.90
CA LEU A 321 -15.16 2.58 -17.58
C LEU A 321 -15.52 2.75 -19.05
N VAL A 322 -14.64 2.24 -19.91
CA VAL A 322 -14.84 2.18 -21.36
C VAL A 322 -14.74 0.73 -21.84
N GLN A 323 -15.38 0.44 -22.96
CA GLN A 323 -15.32 -0.86 -23.60
C GLN A 323 -14.72 -0.76 -25.01
N VAL A 324 -14.06 -1.83 -25.45
CA VAL A 324 -13.52 -1.92 -26.82
C VAL A 324 -13.40 -3.37 -27.28
N ASP A 325 -13.47 -3.59 -28.60
CA ASP A 325 -13.20 -4.87 -29.23
C ASP A 325 -11.69 -5.23 -29.11
N PRO A 326 -11.32 -6.42 -28.58
CA PRO A 326 -9.92 -6.86 -28.54
C PRO A 326 -9.25 -6.99 -29.92
N VAL A 327 -10.02 -7.08 -31.01
CA VAL A 327 -9.51 -7.13 -32.39
C VAL A 327 -9.12 -5.74 -32.91
N LEU A 328 -9.82 -4.69 -32.48
CA LEU A 328 -9.56 -3.29 -32.86
C LEU A 328 -9.44 -2.40 -31.61
N PRO A 329 -8.44 -2.64 -30.74
CA PRO A 329 -8.42 -2.12 -29.37
C PRO A 329 -8.01 -0.64 -29.24
N GLY A 330 -7.65 0.00 -30.35
CA GLY A 330 -7.18 1.39 -30.36
C GLY A 330 -8.21 2.39 -29.84
N ARG A 331 -7.72 3.49 -29.28
CA ARG A 331 -8.50 4.56 -28.63
C ARG A 331 -9.67 5.09 -29.46
N ALA A 332 -9.53 5.14 -30.79
CA ALA A 332 -10.59 5.59 -31.68
C ALA A 332 -11.89 4.76 -31.58
N ASN A 333 -11.81 3.53 -31.04
CA ASN A 333 -12.93 2.61 -30.88
C ASN A 333 -13.43 2.50 -29.43
N TRP A 334 -12.87 3.28 -28.50
CA TRP A 334 -13.28 3.24 -27.10
C TRP A 334 -14.67 3.86 -26.94
N THR A 335 -15.55 3.14 -26.25
CA THR A 335 -16.90 3.62 -25.95
C THR A 335 -17.12 3.65 -24.45
N ASP A 336 -17.42 4.82 -23.91
CA ASP A 336 -17.78 4.99 -22.50
C ASP A 336 -19.07 4.23 -22.20
N PHE A 337 -19.10 3.53 -21.06
CA PHE A 337 -20.35 2.92 -20.58
C PHE A 337 -20.64 3.24 -19.12
N TYR A 338 -19.65 3.64 -18.32
CA TYR A 338 -19.86 4.11 -16.95
C TYR A 338 -18.93 5.28 -16.64
N VAL A 339 -19.51 6.41 -16.22
CA VAL A 339 -18.78 7.59 -15.70
C VAL A 339 -19.30 7.86 -14.29
N PRO A 340 -18.42 7.94 -13.27
CA PRO A 340 -18.85 8.21 -11.91
C PRO A 340 -19.37 9.65 -11.78
N GLU A 341 -20.12 9.92 -10.71
CA GLU A 341 -20.55 11.27 -10.33
C GLU A 341 -19.36 12.16 -9.93
N ASP A 342 -19.53 13.49 -10.04
CA ASP A 342 -18.49 14.44 -9.66
C ASP A 342 -18.03 14.25 -8.20
N GLY A 343 -16.71 14.27 -7.98
CA GLY A 343 -16.11 14.03 -6.66
C GLY A 343 -16.05 12.56 -6.24
N CYS A 344 -16.40 11.64 -7.15
CA CYS A 344 -16.24 10.20 -6.97
C CYS A 344 -15.15 9.67 -7.91
N ARG A 345 -14.10 9.07 -7.32
CA ARG A 345 -13.00 8.46 -8.07
C ARG A 345 -13.12 6.95 -8.10
N ILE A 346 -13.01 6.34 -9.28
CA ILE A 346 -12.84 4.89 -9.41
C ILE A 346 -11.41 4.54 -8.98
N GLN A 347 -11.30 3.67 -7.98
CA GLN A 347 -10.01 3.18 -7.47
C GLN A 347 -9.62 1.83 -8.08
N ASP A 348 -10.61 0.96 -8.28
CA ASP A 348 -10.43 -0.37 -8.87
C ASP A 348 -11.78 -0.95 -9.34
N ILE A 349 -11.74 -2.05 -10.08
CA ILE A 349 -12.92 -2.86 -10.42
C ILE A 349 -12.69 -4.35 -10.15
N ASP A 350 -13.77 -5.09 -9.98
CA ASP A 350 -13.77 -6.54 -9.97
C ASP A 350 -14.91 -7.08 -10.84
N VAL A 351 -14.58 -7.96 -11.78
CA VAL A 351 -15.47 -8.36 -12.88
C VAL A 351 -16.00 -9.78 -12.66
N PHE A 352 -17.30 -9.95 -12.81
CA PHE A 352 -18.00 -11.22 -12.73
C PHE A 352 -18.74 -11.49 -14.03
N GLU A 353 -19.31 -12.68 -14.17
CA GLU A 353 -20.06 -13.09 -15.37
C GLU A 353 -21.05 -12.03 -15.83
N ASP A 354 -21.89 -11.51 -14.93
CA ASP A 354 -22.96 -10.55 -15.27
C ASP A 354 -22.87 -9.23 -14.48
N HIS A 355 -21.78 -8.99 -13.75
CA HIS A 355 -21.66 -7.86 -12.85
C HIS A 355 -20.25 -7.27 -12.85
N ILE A 356 -20.15 -5.96 -12.60
CA ILE A 356 -18.88 -5.31 -12.27
C ILE A 356 -19.03 -4.64 -10.91
N ALA A 357 -18.21 -5.04 -9.94
CA ALA A 357 -18.04 -4.29 -8.70
C ALA A 357 -17.03 -3.16 -8.96
N VAL A 358 -17.40 -1.92 -8.65
CA VAL A 358 -16.58 -0.73 -8.79
C VAL A 358 -16.25 -0.22 -7.40
N TYR A 359 -14.95 -0.20 -7.07
CA TYR A 359 -14.45 0.38 -5.83
C TYR A 359 -14.28 1.87 -6.03
N GLU A 360 -15.07 2.64 -5.32
CA GLU A 360 -15.17 4.08 -5.47
C GLU A 360 -14.66 4.78 -4.21
N ARG A 361 -14.12 5.99 -4.39
CA ARG A 361 -13.78 6.87 -3.29
C ARG A 361 -14.49 8.20 -3.42
N THR A 362 -15.04 8.66 -2.29
CA THR A 362 -15.61 9.99 -2.10
C THR A 362 -14.93 10.66 -0.91
N MET A 363 -15.28 11.93 -0.64
CA MET A 363 -14.84 12.64 0.57
C MET A 363 -15.15 11.88 1.87
N ARG A 364 -16.21 11.07 1.89
CA ARG A 364 -16.69 10.31 3.06
C ARG A 364 -15.94 8.98 3.27
N GLY A 365 -15.14 8.57 2.31
CA GLY A 365 -14.40 7.32 2.32
C GLY A 365 -14.67 6.47 1.08
N GLN A 366 -14.32 5.19 1.18
CA GLN A 366 -14.49 4.20 0.13
C GLN A 366 -15.89 3.60 0.17
N ARG A 367 -16.43 3.25 -1.01
CA ARG A 367 -17.69 2.51 -1.17
C ARG A 367 -17.57 1.52 -2.32
N VAL A 368 -18.54 0.60 -2.41
CA VAL A 368 -18.64 -0.34 -3.52
C VAL A 368 -19.94 -0.07 -4.26
N ARG A 369 -19.85 0.03 -5.58
CA ARG A 369 -21.01 0.04 -6.48
C ARG A 369 -21.02 -1.24 -7.29
N ILE A 370 -22.17 -1.89 -7.43
CA ILE A 370 -22.32 -3.01 -8.36
C ILE A 370 -23.08 -2.54 -9.59
N LEU A 371 -22.50 -2.79 -10.76
CA LEU A 371 -23.09 -2.56 -12.07
C LEU A 371 -23.65 -3.87 -12.61
N ASP A 372 -24.92 -3.87 -13.02
CA ASP A 372 -25.55 -5.00 -13.70
C ASP A 372 -25.26 -4.95 -15.19
N ILE A 373 -24.74 -6.05 -15.74
CA ILE A 373 -24.42 -6.17 -17.16
C ILE A 373 -25.47 -7.03 -17.85
N LEU A 374 -26.21 -6.45 -18.79
CA LEU A 374 -27.21 -7.18 -19.56
C LEU A 374 -26.54 -8.20 -20.47
N ARG A 375 -27.01 -9.45 -20.39
CA ARG A 375 -26.61 -10.49 -21.34
C ARG A 375 -27.19 -10.15 -22.72
N PRO A 376 -26.37 -10.23 -23.79
CA PRO A 376 -26.90 -10.15 -25.15
C PRO A 376 -27.91 -11.27 -25.41
N ALA A 377 -29.02 -10.94 -26.09
CA ALA A 377 -30.07 -11.91 -26.40
C ALA A 377 -29.52 -13.19 -27.07
N GLY A 378 -29.93 -14.37 -26.57
CA GLY A 378 -29.59 -15.68 -27.14
C GLY A 378 -28.52 -16.50 -26.39
N GLN A 379 -27.92 -15.99 -25.31
CA GLN A 379 -26.98 -16.76 -24.48
C GLN A 379 -27.62 -17.21 -23.15
N ARG A 380 -28.23 -18.41 -23.13
CA ARG A 380 -28.25 -19.19 -21.88
C ARG A 380 -26.82 -19.68 -21.65
N ALA A 381 -26.31 -19.57 -20.43
CA ALA A 381 -25.08 -20.25 -20.04
C ALA A 381 -25.29 -21.74 -20.34
N GLN A 382 -24.64 -22.28 -21.37
CA GLN A 382 -24.52 -23.73 -21.49
C GLN A 382 -23.71 -24.15 -20.27
N GLY A 383 -24.30 -25.03 -19.45
CA GLY A 383 -23.74 -25.42 -18.16
C GLY A 383 -22.25 -25.79 -18.27
N LEU A 384 -21.51 -25.47 -17.21
CA LEU A 384 -20.09 -25.77 -17.04
C LEU A 384 -19.77 -27.17 -17.57
N VAL A 385 -19.07 -27.25 -18.71
CA VAL A 385 -18.56 -28.52 -19.22
C VAL A 385 -17.27 -28.80 -18.47
N GLN A 386 -17.27 -29.82 -17.60
CA GLN A 386 -16.04 -30.39 -17.06
C GLN A 386 -15.19 -30.91 -18.23
N ARG A 387 -14.00 -30.34 -18.41
CA ARG A 387 -12.99 -30.89 -19.32
C ARG A 387 -11.78 -31.31 -18.51
N THR A 388 -11.19 -32.44 -18.86
CA THR A 388 -9.90 -32.86 -18.34
C THR A 388 -8.79 -32.07 -19.04
N ASN A 389 -7.91 -31.45 -18.26
CA ASN A 389 -6.70 -30.82 -18.80
C ASN A 389 -5.60 -31.86 -19.07
N SER A 390 -4.45 -31.42 -19.60
CA SER A 390 -3.27 -32.26 -19.84
C SER A 390 -2.73 -32.95 -18.58
N CYS A 391 -3.15 -32.52 -17.40
CA CYS A 391 -2.78 -33.08 -16.10
C CYS A 391 -3.79 -34.12 -15.57
N GLY A 392 -4.85 -34.44 -16.32
CA GLY A 392 -5.86 -35.43 -15.93
C GLY A 392 -6.90 -34.95 -14.91
N PHE A 393 -6.90 -33.65 -14.55
CA PHE A 393 -7.86 -33.10 -13.59
C PHE A 393 -9.05 -32.44 -14.29
N PRO A 394 -10.29 -32.61 -13.77
CA PRO A 394 -11.44 -31.83 -14.22
C PRO A 394 -11.21 -30.36 -13.87
N HIS A 395 -11.14 -29.51 -14.89
CA HIS A 395 -11.11 -28.07 -14.72
C HIS A 395 -12.48 -27.49 -15.10
N LEU A 396 -12.93 -26.46 -14.39
CA LEU A 396 -14.05 -25.64 -14.85
C LEU A 396 -13.61 -24.91 -16.10
N ALA A 397 -14.03 -25.35 -17.28
CA ALA A 397 -13.76 -24.61 -18.49
C ALA A 397 -14.41 -23.23 -18.36
N ALA A 398 -13.61 -22.16 -18.48
CA ALA A 398 -14.16 -20.83 -18.74
C ALA A 398 -15.16 -20.96 -19.90
N PRO A 399 -16.37 -20.36 -19.80
CA PRO A 399 -17.38 -20.49 -20.83
C PRO A 399 -16.76 -20.21 -22.20
N GLN A 400 -17.06 -21.06 -23.20
CA GLN A 400 -16.64 -20.80 -24.58
C GLN A 400 -17.36 -19.53 -25.05
N LEU A 401 -16.75 -18.38 -24.80
CA LEU A 401 -17.21 -17.11 -25.33
C LEU A 401 -17.06 -17.19 -26.85
N SER A 402 -18.19 -17.18 -27.56
CA SER A 402 -18.23 -17.00 -29.00
C SER A 402 -17.44 -15.74 -29.34
N SER A 403 -16.50 -15.85 -30.27
CA SER A 403 -15.52 -14.84 -30.72
C SER A 403 -16.12 -13.61 -31.41
N SER A 404 -17.36 -13.24 -31.11
CA SER A 404 -18.01 -12.02 -31.60
C SER A 404 -18.01 -11.00 -30.48
N PHE A 405 -17.32 -9.88 -30.65
CA PHE A 405 -17.48 -8.69 -29.81
C PHE A 405 -18.96 -8.35 -29.69
N LYS A 406 -19.43 -8.16 -28.46
CA LYS A 406 -20.79 -7.71 -28.17
C LYS A 406 -20.69 -6.55 -27.17
N PRO A 407 -21.22 -5.36 -27.52
CA PRO A 407 -21.19 -4.23 -26.62
C PRO A 407 -21.85 -4.57 -25.28
N ILE A 408 -21.13 -4.30 -24.20
CA ILE A 408 -21.62 -4.26 -22.83
C ILE A 408 -22.74 -3.22 -22.76
N GLN A 409 -23.87 -3.62 -22.17
CA GLN A 409 -25.00 -2.76 -21.87
C GLN A 409 -25.27 -2.79 -20.37
N LEU A 410 -25.34 -1.61 -19.75
CA LEU A 410 -25.70 -1.50 -18.34
C LEU A 410 -27.20 -1.71 -18.16
N GLY A 411 -27.57 -2.61 -17.26
CA GLY A 411 -28.95 -2.84 -16.83
C GLY A 411 -29.34 -1.97 -15.63
N GLY A 412 -28.40 -1.78 -14.70
CA GLY A 412 -28.62 -1.11 -13.42
C GLY A 412 -27.30 -0.82 -12.70
N SER A 413 -27.36 0.02 -11.67
CA SER A 413 -26.21 0.29 -10.80
C SER A 413 -26.68 0.62 -9.39
N GLU A 414 -26.04 0.06 -8.37
CA GLU A 414 -26.41 0.29 -6.97
C GLU A 414 -25.17 0.38 -6.06
N VAL A 415 -25.20 1.32 -5.11
CA VAL A 415 -24.16 1.44 -4.07
C VAL A 415 -24.53 0.53 -2.91
N VAL A 416 -23.62 -0.39 -2.56
CA VAL A 416 -23.78 -1.29 -1.41
C VAL A 416 -23.65 -0.49 -0.11
N GLN A 417 -24.66 -0.59 0.76
CA GLN A 417 -24.69 0.08 2.06
C GLN A 417 -24.15 -0.83 3.15
N PHE A 418 -22.96 -0.51 3.69
CA PHE A 418 -22.36 -1.27 4.78
C PHE A 418 -22.74 -0.68 6.16
N PRO A 419 -22.87 -1.50 7.21
CA PRO A 419 -23.23 -1.05 8.55
C PRO A 419 -22.02 -0.43 9.28
N VAL A 420 -21.46 0.66 8.74
CA VAL A 420 -20.35 1.42 9.31
C VAL A 420 -20.68 2.92 9.38
N PRO A 421 -20.15 3.65 10.37
CA PRO A 421 -20.39 5.09 10.48
C PRO A 421 -19.78 5.86 9.31
N ASP A 422 -20.42 6.98 8.97
CA ASP A 422 -20.04 7.88 7.88
C ASP A 422 -18.93 8.86 8.31
N CYS A 423 -17.80 8.32 8.76
CA CYS A 423 -16.65 9.09 9.27
C CYS A 423 -15.31 8.53 8.78
N GLY A 424 -15.29 8.05 7.53
CA GLY A 424 -14.12 7.44 6.90
C GLY A 424 -14.28 5.93 6.74
N THR A 425 -15.10 5.52 5.79
CA THR A 425 -15.21 4.09 5.43
C THR A 425 -13.97 3.62 4.69
N ALA A 426 -13.39 2.51 5.13
CA ALA A 426 -12.36 1.78 4.42
C ALA A 426 -12.96 0.49 3.86
N VAL A 427 -12.74 0.24 2.56
CA VAL A 427 -13.16 -0.96 1.86
C VAL A 427 -11.92 -1.61 1.26
N ARG A 428 -11.80 -2.91 1.50
CA ARG A 428 -10.82 -3.75 0.82
C ARG A 428 -11.56 -4.86 0.07
N PRO A 429 -11.24 -5.11 -1.20
CA PRO A 429 -11.62 -6.34 -1.87
C PRO A 429 -11.15 -7.55 -1.05
N GLY A 430 -12.04 -8.51 -0.85
CA GLY A 430 -11.71 -9.81 -0.30
C GLY A 430 -11.22 -10.76 -1.38
N ALA A 431 -11.35 -12.06 -1.12
CA ALA A 431 -11.01 -13.11 -2.05
C ALA A 431 -12.12 -13.28 -3.11
N ASN A 432 -11.87 -12.83 -4.34
CA ASN A 432 -12.82 -12.83 -5.46
C ASN A 432 -12.22 -13.34 -6.78
N CYS A 433 -11.47 -14.43 -6.73
CA CYS A 433 -10.80 -15.06 -7.85
C CYS A 433 -11.75 -15.78 -8.83
N ASP A 434 -12.94 -16.23 -8.39
CA ASP A 434 -13.89 -16.94 -9.26
C ASP A 434 -14.76 -15.97 -10.09
N TYR A 435 -14.53 -15.95 -11.40
CA TYR A 435 -15.33 -15.19 -12.37
C TYR A 435 -16.81 -15.57 -12.39
N ALA A 436 -17.13 -16.85 -12.14
CA ALA A 436 -18.50 -17.36 -12.12
C ALA A 436 -19.16 -17.20 -10.73
N GLY A 437 -18.45 -16.61 -9.77
CA GLY A 437 -18.95 -16.33 -8.43
C GLY A 437 -20.26 -15.54 -8.44
N LYS A 438 -21.11 -15.84 -7.47
CA LYS A 438 -22.42 -15.16 -7.28
C LYS A 438 -22.42 -14.20 -6.09
N THR A 439 -21.30 -14.12 -5.38
CA THR A 439 -21.07 -13.21 -4.27
C THR A 439 -19.79 -12.43 -4.52
N LEU A 440 -19.79 -11.18 -4.05
CA LEU A 440 -18.62 -10.33 -3.95
C LEU A 440 -18.18 -10.30 -2.48
N ARG A 441 -16.98 -10.78 -2.19
CA ARG A 441 -16.37 -10.67 -0.87
C ARG A 441 -15.69 -9.32 -0.69
N VAL A 442 -15.97 -8.66 0.42
CA VAL A 442 -15.35 -7.39 0.81
C VAL A 442 -15.07 -7.35 2.30
N SER A 443 -13.93 -6.78 2.67
CA SER A 443 -13.63 -6.40 4.04
C SER A 443 -13.92 -4.92 4.21
N VAL A 444 -14.65 -4.55 5.25
CA VAL A 444 -15.05 -3.16 5.54
C VAL A 444 -14.64 -2.79 6.95
N SER A 445 -14.17 -1.56 7.14
CA SER A 445 -13.80 -1.01 8.44
C SER A 445 -14.04 0.50 8.47
N SER A 446 -14.03 1.08 9.66
CA SER A 446 -13.97 2.53 9.90
C SER A 446 -13.12 2.77 11.15
N PRO A 447 -12.82 4.01 11.55
CA PRO A 447 -11.94 4.24 12.70
C PRO A 447 -12.46 3.66 14.02
N LEU A 448 -13.77 3.42 14.13
CA LEU A 448 -14.44 2.86 15.30
C LEU A 448 -15.07 1.48 15.05
N VAL A 449 -14.89 0.90 13.87
CA VAL A 449 -15.44 -0.43 13.53
C VAL A 449 -14.30 -1.33 13.06
N PRO A 450 -13.95 -2.38 13.83
CA PRO A 450 -12.98 -3.41 13.43
C PRO A 450 -13.31 -4.01 12.05
N TRP A 451 -12.36 -4.70 11.43
CA TRP A 451 -12.58 -5.29 10.12
C TRP A 451 -13.75 -6.29 10.16
N LYS A 452 -14.69 -6.13 9.23
CA LYS A 452 -15.80 -7.05 9.00
C LYS A 452 -15.73 -7.56 7.57
N GLU A 453 -15.76 -8.88 7.40
CA GLU A 453 -15.81 -9.53 6.10
C GLU A 453 -17.24 -9.88 5.74
N PHE A 454 -17.71 -9.39 4.59
CA PHE A 454 -19.03 -9.63 4.06
C PHE A 454 -18.95 -10.34 2.70
N ASP A 455 -19.86 -11.28 2.48
CA ASP A 455 -20.27 -11.66 1.13
C ASP A 455 -21.50 -10.84 0.75
N VAL A 456 -21.38 -10.07 -0.34
CA VAL A 456 -22.46 -9.31 -0.96
C VAL A 456 -23.03 -10.14 -2.10
N SER A 457 -24.32 -10.46 -2.06
CA SER A 457 -25.00 -11.12 -3.17
C SER A 457 -24.98 -10.23 -4.42
N LEU A 458 -24.48 -10.79 -5.53
CA LEU A 458 -24.51 -10.11 -6.82
C LEU A 458 -25.91 -10.11 -7.46
N ALA A 459 -26.91 -10.77 -6.90
CA ALA A 459 -28.27 -10.74 -7.47
C ALA A 459 -29.16 -9.67 -6.82
N ASP A 460 -29.09 -9.54 -5.50
CA ASP A 460 -30.04 -8.75 -4.71
C ASP A 460 -29.39 -7.85 -3.65
N ARG A 461 -28.05 -7.75 -3.66
CA ARG A 461 -27.22 -6.90 -2.78
C ARG A 461 -27.30 -7.24 -1.29
N THR A 462 -27.89 -8.38 -0.96
CA THR A 462 -27.97 -8.85 0.43
C THR A 462 -26.57 -9.07 1.01
N LEU A 463 -26.38 -8.61 2.25
CA LEU A 463 -25.12 -8.74 2.98
C LEU A 463 -25.16 -9.96 3.89
N SER A 464 -24.13 -10.80 3.79
CA SER A 464 -23.87 -11.90 4.73
C SER A 464 -22.55 -11.64 5.45
N LEU A 465 -22.59 -11.38 6.76
CA LEU A 465 -21.38 -11.26 7.59
C LEU A 465 -20.75 -12.65 7.74
N LEU A 466 -19.51 -12.79 7.28
CA LEU A 466 -18.74 -14.03 7.40
C LEU A 466 -17.90 -14.05 8.68
N GLN A 467 -17.24 -12.93 8.94
CA GLN A 467 -16.28 -12.81 10.03
C GLN A 467 -16.18 -11.36 10.48
N GLU A 468 -15.97 -11.17 11.79
CA GLU A 468 -15.66 -9.89 12.40
C GLU A 468 -14.34 -10.05 13.17
N GLN A 469 -13.44 -9.09 13.02
CA GLN A 469 -12.21 -9.02 13.79
C GLN A 469 -12.56 -8.90 15.27
N VAL A 470 -12.25 -9.94 16.05
CA VAL A 470 -12.45 -9.90 17.49
C VAL A 470 -11.32 -9.10 18.13
N CYS A 471 -11.66 -8.29 19.12
CA CYS A 471 -10.71 -7.50 19.91
C CYS A 471 -10.91 -7.83 21.39
N PRO A 472 -10.27 -8.90 21.93
CA PRO A 472 -10.60 -9.45 23.25
C PRO A 472 -10.56 -8.45 24.41
N GLY A 473 -9.64 -7.48 24.35
CA GLY A 473 -9.50 -6.41 25.35
C GLY A 473 -10.48 -5.24 25.23
N LEU A 474 -11.48 -5.29 24.33
CA LEU A 474 -12.50 -4.23 24.18
C LEU A 474 -13.89 -4.75 24.53
N PRO A 475 -14.66 -4.05 25.40
CA PRO A 475 -16.01 -4.48 25.75
C PRO A 475 -16.96 -4.34 24.55
N ALA A 476 -18.01 -5.17 24.52
CA ALA A 476 -19.07 -5.01 23.54
C ALA A 476 -19.67 -3.59 23.58
N GLY A 477 -19.83 -2.96 22.43
CA GLY A 477 -20.37 -1.60 22.33
C GLY A 477 -19.38 -0.47 22.71
N TRP A 478 -18.09 -0.75 22.93
CA TRP A 478 -17.09 0.26 23.31
C TRP A 478 -17.09 1.50 22.40
N GLN A 479 -17.39 1.32 21.11
CA GLN A 479 -17.45 2.38 20.11
C GLN A 479 -18.49 3.46 20.42
N GLU A 480 -19.54 3.14 21.20
CA GLU A 480 -20.58 4.09 21.59
C GLU A 480 -20.03 5.22 22.49
N GLY A 481 -18.90 4.98 23.16
CA GLY A 481 -18.20 5.97 23.99
C GLY A 481 -17.36 6.98 23.19
N TYR A 482 -17.29 6.85 21.87
CA TYR A 482 -16.43 7.66 21.00
C TYR A 482 -17.22 8.35 19.90
N ASP A 483 -16.76 9.55 19.52
CA ASP A 483 -17.20 10.27 18.34
C ASP A 483 -16.17 10.11 17.23
N CYS A 484 -16.66 9.98 16.00
CA CYS A 484 -15.88 9.99 14.79
C CYS A 484 -16.62 10.86 13.78
N LYS A 485 -16.00 11.98 13.38
CA LYS A 485 -16.64 13.02 12.57
C LYS A 485 -15.73 13.48 11.43
N LEU A 486 -16.34 13.79 10.30
CA LEU A 486 -15.69 14.51 9.20
C LEU A 486 -15.87 16.02 9.43
N GLU A 487 -14.77 16.71 9.67
CA GLU A 487 -14.71 18.15 9.91
C GLU A 487 -13.98 18.84 8.75
N LEU A 488 -14.25 20.12 8.54
CA LEU A 488 -13.64 20.90 7.47
C LEU A 488 -12.83 22.06 8.05
N ALA A 489 -11.58 22.20 7.61
CA ALA A 489 -10.73 23.35 7.88
C ALA A 489 -10.59 24.20 6.62
N GLU A 490 -10.92 25.49 6.71
CA GLU A 490 -10.72 26.43 5.61
C GLU A 490 -9.23 26.77 5.47
N SER A 491 -8.68 26.49 4.29
CA SER A 491 -7.30 26.81 3.92
C SER A 491 -7.16 28.25 3.41
N TRP A 492 -5.92 28.68 3.18
CA TRP A 492 -5.55 30.03 2.76
C TRP A 492 -6.24 30.52 1.46
N ASP A 493 -6.70 29.60 0.61
CA ASP A 493 -7.38 29.85 -0.66
C ASP A 493 -8.89 29.55 -0.61
N GLY A 494 -9.47 29.44 0.59
CA GLY A 494 -10.90 29.17 0.81
C GLY A 494 -11.30 27.70 0.60
N VAL A 495 -10.37 26.86 0.18
CA VAL A 495 -10.60 25.41 0.03
C VAL A 495 -10.86 24.77 1.39
N GLN A 496 -11.88 23.92 1.46
CA GLN A 496 -12.23 23.16 2.66
C GLN A 496 -11.42 21.86 2.72
N VAL A 497 -10.42 21.81 3.61
CA VAL A 497 -9.57 20.64 3.84
C VAL A 497 -10.28 19.68 4.79
N PRO A 498 -10.59 18.44 4.36
CA PRO A 498 -11.26 17.48 5.23
C PRO A 498 -10.35 16.96 6.34
N MET A 499 -10.93 16.69 7.51
CA MET A 499 -10.29 16.04 8.64
C MET A 499 -11.20 14.98 9.24
N THR A 500 -10.69 13.76 9.41
CA THR A 500 -11.38 12.75 10.23
C THR A 500 -10.95 12.92 11.69
N VAL A 501 -11.86 13.33 12.55
CA VAL A 501 -11.62 13.59 13.98
C VAL A 501 -12.24 12.47 14.81
N ILE A 502 -11.42 11.79 15.61
CA ILE A 502 -11.82 10.70 16.49
C ILE A 502 -11.48 11.09 17.93
N ARG A 503 -12.45 11.02 18.83
CA ARG A 503 -12.23 11.33 20.24
C ARG A 503 -13.23 10.65 21.15
N ARG A 504 -12.95 10.59 22.45
CA ARG A 504 -13.91 10.17 23.45
C ARG A 504 -15.06 11.18 23.57
N LYS A 505 -16.30 10.70 23.68
CA LYS A 505 -17.48 11.55 23.92
C LYS A 505 -17.36 12.29 25.25
N GLY A 506 -17.88 13.51 25.30
CA GLY A 506 -17.92 14.33 26.51
C GLY A 506 -16.61 15.05 26.86
N LEU A 507 -15.54 14.91 26.06
CA LEU A 507 -14.36 15.75 26.21
C LEU A 507 -14.68 17.21 25.85
N PRO A 508 -14.20 18.20 26.63
CA PRO A 508 -14.46 19.62 26.35
C PRO A 508 -13.75 20.08 25.07
N GLU A 509 -14.36 21.07 24.41
CA GLU A 509 -13.78 21.79 23.26
C GLU A 509 -13.14 23.12 23.73
N ASP A 510 -12.25 23.01 24.72
CA ASP A 510 -11.58 24.15 25.36
C ASP A 510 -10.06 24.17 25.12
N GLY A 511 -9.57 23.32 24.22
CA GLY A 511 -8.14 23.20 23.90
C GLY A 511 -7.32 22.33 24.87
N SER A 512 -7.96 21.62 25.80
CA SER A 512 -7.26 20.79 26.79
C SER A 512 -6.91 19.37 26.31
N SER A 513 -7.47 18.90 25.18
CA SER A 513 -7.25 17.53 24.72
C SER A 513 -5.86 17.39 24.07
N PRO A 514 -4.96 16.49 24.54
CA PRO A 514 -3.78 16.14 23.77
C PRO A 514 -4.20 15.55 22.42
N THR A 515 -3.54 15.94 21.35
CA THR A 515 -3.96 15.58 19.98
C THR A 515 -2.81 14.99 19.20
N LEU A 516 -3.03 13.83 18.60
CA LEU A 516 -2.12 13.23 17.63
C LEU A 516 -2.70 13.41 16.23
N ALA A 517 -2.04 14.22 15.40
CA ALA A 517 -2.45 14.52 14.05
C ALA A 517 -1.58 13.79 13.01
N PHE A 518 -2.23 13.04 12.13
CA PHE A 518 -1.61 12.27 11.06
C PHE A 518 -1.69 13.00 9.72
N VAL A 519 -0.61 12.95 8.94
CA VAL A 519 -0.55 13.56 7.60
C VAL A 519 0.35 12.76 6.65
N TYR A 520 0.01 12.75 5.36
CA TYR A 520 0.83 12.12 4.31
C TYR A 520 0.98 12.99 3.05
N GLY A 521 -0.13 13.47 2.47
CA GLY A 521 -0.17 14.56 1.49
C GLY A 521 0.71 14.42 0.25
N SER A 522 0.94 13.21 -0.25
CA SER A 522 1.76 12.95 -1.45
C SER A 522 1.24 11.74 -2.24
N TYR A 523 1.60 11.65 -3.53
CA TYR A 523 1.31 10.54 -4.44
C TYR A 523 -0.17 10.21 -4.68
N GLY A 524 -1.10 11.09 -4.28
CA GLY A 524 -2.52 10.78 -4.28
C GLY A 524 -2.88 9.68 -3.28
N GLN A 525 -2.00 9.38 -2.31
CA GLN A 525 -2.26 8.38 -1.31
C GLN A 525 -3.15 8.97 -0.22
N CYS A 526 -4.26 8.29 0.05
CA CYS A 526 -5.19 8.66 1.11
C CYS A 526 -4.67 8.18 2.47
N LEU A 527 -4.99 8.92 3.52
CA LEU A 527 -4.80 8.45 4.89
C LEU A 527 -5.72 7.23 5.17
N ALA A 528 -5.16 6.27 5.89
CA ALA A 528 -5.84 5.06 6.35
C ALA A 528 -6.93 5.40 7.39
N THR A 529 -8.19 5.17 7.03
CA THR A 529 -9.37 5.38 7.88
C THR A 529 -9.92 4.08 8.47
N GLU A 530 -9.24 2.95 8.26
CA GLU A 530 -9.55 1.71 8.96
C GLU A 530 -9.28 1.79 10.47
N PHE A 531 -9.89 0.85 11.18
CA PHE A 531 -9.69 0.62 12.60
C PHE A 531 -8.23 0.25 12.90
N ASP A 532 -7.69 0.87 13.95
CA ASP A 532 -6.33 0.66 14.43
C ASP A 532 -6.35 0.54 15.95
N VAL A 533 -5.99 -0.66 16.44
CA VAL A 533 -5.95 -1.00 17.87
C VAL A 533 -5.03 -0.07 18.66
N GLY A 534 -3.93 0.39 18.05
CA GLY A 534 -2.96 1.27 18.69
C GLY A 534 -3.52 2.65 19.03
N ARG A 535 -4.54 3.11 18.29
CA ARG A 535 -5.20 4.40 18.55
C ARG A 535 -6.08 4.35 19.80
N ILE A 536 -6.62 3.17 20.14
CA ILE A 536 -7.59 3.03 21.24
C ILE A 536 -6.97 3.38 22.60
N SER A 537 -5.73 2.93 22.85
CA SER A 537 -5.02 3.25 24.08
C SER A 537 -4.83 4.76 24.31
N LEU A 538 -4.68 5.55 23.24
CA LEU A 538 -4.61 7.00 23.34
C LEU A 538 -6.00 7.61 23.57
N LEU A 539 -7.01 7.15 22.83
CA LEU A 539 -8.39 7.62 22.96
C LEU A 539 -8.96 7.41 24.38
N GLU A 540 -8.69 6.27 25.00
CA GLU A 540 -9.09 5.97 26.39
C GLU A 540 -8.49 6.96 27.40
N ARG A 541 -7.29 7.47 27.09
CA ARG A 541 -6.54 8.46 27.89
C ARG A 541 -6.91 9.91 27.55
N GLY A 542 -7.97 10.11 26.78
CA GLY A 542 -8.49 11.44 26.44
C GLY A 542 -7.75 12.15 25.31
N TRP A 543 -6.92 11.43 24.54
CA TRP A 543 -6.34 12.00 23.32
C TRP A 543 -7.41 12.12 22.23
N ALA A 544 -7.30 13.15 21.40
CA ALA A 544 -7.94 13.21 20.10
C ALA A 544 -6.98 12.68 19.02
N ILE A 545 -7.54 11.94 18.07
CA ILE A 545 -6.82 11.49 16.87
C ILE A 545 -7.39 12.23 15.67
N VAL A 546 -6.55 12.89 14.89
CA VAL A 546 -7.00 13.67 13.72
C VAL A 546 -6.25 13.23 12.48
N LEU A 547 -6.96 12.81 11.44
CA LEU A 547 -6.40 12.51 10.12
C LEU A 547 -6.56 13.73 9.22
N CYS A 548 -5.46 14.39 8.85
CA CYS A 548 -5.47 15.62 8.05
C CYS A 548 -5.35 15.30 6.55
N HIS A 549 -6.45 15.41 5.80
CA HIS A 549 -6.54 15.01 4.39
C HIS A 549 -6.05 16.12 3.43
N VAL A 550 -4.82 16.60 3.65
CA VAL A 550 -4.22 17.74 2.93
C VAL A 550 -3.99 17.46 1.43
N ARG A 551 -3.94 18.51 0.61
CA ARG A 551 -3.61 18.40 -0.83
C ARG A 551 -2.29 17.68 -1.07
N GLY A 552 -2.22 17.00 -2.22
CA GLY A 552 -1.19 16.02 -2.53
C GLY A 552 -1.59 14.60 -2.13
N GLY A 553 -2.53 14.46 -1.19
CA GLY A 553 -3.31 13.23 -0.96
C GLY A 553 -4.33 12.97 -2.08
N GLY A 554 -5.11 11.90 -1.94
CA GLY A 554 -6.09 11.47 -2.95
C GLY A 554 -7.54 11.49 -2.49
N GLU A 555 -7.81 12.09 -1.32
CA GLU A 555 -9.11 12.01 -0.66
C GLU A 555 -10.25 12.62 -1.46
N LEU A 556 -9.95 13.66 -2.26
CA LEU A 556 -10.91 14.34 -3.14
C LEU A 556 -10.54 14.14 -4.63
N GLY A 557 -9.98 12.98 -4.97
CA GLY A 557 -9.70 12.60 -6.36
C GLY A 557 -8.37 13.13 -6.91
N SER A 558 -8.18 12.93 -8.21
CA SER A 558 -6.93 13.22 -8.94
C SER A 558 -6.57 14.70 -8.92
N ARG A 559 -7.58 15.59 -8.96
CA ARG A 559 -7.35 17.04 -8.84
C ARG A 559 -6.72 17.42 -7.51
N TRP A 560 -7.15 16.79 -6.41
CA TRP A 560 -6.62 17.05 -5.07
C TRP A 560 -5.13 16.72 -4.94
N HIS A 561 -4.70 15.62 -5.58
CA HIS A 561 -3.29 15.24 -5.69
C HIS A 561 -2.51 16.28 -6.50
N ARG A 562 -3.01 16.62 -7.68
CA ARG A 562 -2.33 17.55 -8.60
C ARG A 562 -2.12 18.93 -8.00
N GLU A 563 -3.08 19.41 -7.21
CA GLU A 563 -2.98 20.70 -6.50
C GLU A 563 -2.03 20.67 -5.29
N GLY A 564 -1.38 19.55 -4.98
CA GLY A 564 -0.38 19.45 -3.92
C GLY A 564 0.90 18.68 -4.32
N ARG A 565 1.24 18.66 -5.61
CA ARG A 565 2.49 18.08 -6.14
C ARG A 565 3.26 19.07 -7.03
N GLY A 566 4.51 18.76 -7.35
CA GLY A 566 5.40 19.59 -8.18
C GLY A 566 5.49 21.03 -7.67
N MET A 567 5.35 22.00 -8.58
CA MET A 567 5.35 23.45 -8.27
C MET A 567 4.16 23.95 -7.43
N LYS A 568 3.28 23.04 -6.97
CA LYS A 568 2.17 23.32 -6.07
C LYS A 568 2.34 22.68 -4.69
N LYS A 569 3.47 22.03 -4.41
CA LYS A 569 3.67 21.24 -3.17
C LYS A 569 3.43 22.03 -1.88
N LEU A 570 3.75 23.33 -1.87
CA LEU A 570 3.50 24.22 -0.72
C LEU A 570 2.02 24.27 -0.29
N ASN A 571 1.08 23.95 -1.17
CA ASN A 571 -0.35 23.92 -0.82
C ASN A 571 -0.63 22.90 0.29
N GLY A 572 0.01 21.72 0.27
CA GLY A 572 -0.15 20.71 1.32
C GLY A 572 0.36 21.18 2.69
N PHE A 573 1.42 22.01 2.73
CA PHE A 573 1.92 22.61 3.97
C PHE A 573 0.95 23.67 4.52
N LYS A 574 0.38 24.51 3.65
CA LYS A 574 -0.61 25.51 4.04
C LYS A 574 -1.92 24.87 4.50
N ASP A 575 -2.34 23.77 3.87
CA ASP A 575 -3.47 22.97 4.33
C ASP A 575 -3.21 22.38 5.71
N LEU A 576 -2.00 21.85 5.96
CA LEU A 576 -1.63 21.35 7.28
C LEU A 576 -1.69 22.45 8.33
N PHE A 577 -1.25 23.68 8.00
CA PHE A 577 -1.37 24.83 8.88
C PHE A 577 -2.84 25.19 9.20
N ALA A 578 -3.73 25.11 8.20
CA ALA A 578 -5.16 25.29 8.40
C ALA A 578 -5.73 24.23 9.37
N CYS A 579 -5.36 22.96 9.19
CA CYS A 579 -5.74 21.88 10.10
C CYS A 579 -5.23 22.13 11.54
N MET A 580 -3.95 22.49 11.70
CA MET A 580 -3.38 22.75 13.03
C MET A 580 -4.03 23.95 13.72
N THR A 581 -4.37 24.98 12.95
CA THR A 581 -5.11 26.15 13.45
C THR A 581 -6.51 25.76 13.91
N TRP A 582 -7.21 24.93 13.13
CA TRP A 582 -8.54 24.43 13.50
C TRP A 582 -8.48 23.59 14.79
N ILE A 583 -7.51 22.66 14.87
CA ILE A 583 -7.29 21.82 16.05
C ILE A 583 -6.98 22.69 17.28
N GLY A 584 -6.06 23.64 17.14
CA GLY A 584 -5.61 24.53 18.23
C GLY A 584 -6.65 25.53 18.72
N ARG A 585 -7.73 25.76 17.97
CA ARG A 585 -8.85 26.64 18.37
C ARG A 585 -10.00 25.90 19.04
N ARG A 586 -10.04 24.57 18.94
CA ARG A 586 -11.19 23.74 19.37
C ARG A 586 -10.77 22.60 20.29
N LEU A 587 -9.94 21.70 19.79
CA LEU A 587 -9.63 20.44 20.47
C LEU A 587 -8.43 20.56 21.41
N SER A 588 -7.39 21.27 20.97
CA SER A 588 -6.07 21.26 21.62
C SER A 588 -5.46 22.66 21.68
N ARG A 589 -4.18 22.73 22.03
CA ARG A 589 -3.34 23.94 21.99
C ARG A 589 -1.93 23.56 21.53
N PRO A 590 -1.14 24.46 20.93
CA PRO A 590 0.15 24.13 20.29
C PRO A 590 1.04 23.15 21.06
N GLY A 591 1.28 23.36 22.36
CA GLY A 591 2.12 22.47 23.19
C GLY A 591 1.56 21.07 23.46
N LEU A 592 0.30 20.80 23.11
CA LEU A 592 -0.39 19.51 23.27
C LEU A 592 -0.69 18.81 21.92
N ILE A 593 -0.24 19.38 20.80
CA ILE A 593 -0.40 18.80 19.47
C ILE A 593 0.88 18.07 19.07
N ALA A 594 0.78 16.78 18.76
CA ALA A 594 1.85 15.99 18.17
C ALA A 594 1.52 15.71 16.69
N LEU A 595 2.51 15.91 15.80
CA LEU A 595 2.40 15.53 14.39
C LEU A 595 3.04 14.17 14.14
N HIS A 596 2.40 13.35 13.32
CA HIS A 596 2.91 12.07 12.88
C HIS A 596 2.93 11.97 11.34
N GLY A 597 4.10 11.68 10.77
CA GLY A 597 4.29 11.49 9.34
C GLY A 597 5.26 10.34 9.05
N THR A 598 5.03 9.63 7.95
CA THR A 598 5.89 8.51 7.50
C THR A 598 6.33 8.74 6.07
N SER A 599 7.59 8.46 5.71
CA SER A 599 8.08 8.59 4.32
C SER A 599 7.87 10.02 3.79
N ALA A 600 7.09 10.21 2.71
CA ALA A 600 6.71 11.51 2.19
C ALA A 600 5.76 12.32 3.13
N GLY A 601 5.11 11.67 4.09
CA GLY A 601 4.47 12.37 5.21
C GLY A 601 5.50 12.94 6.20
N GLY A 602 6.66 12.29 6.31
CA GLY A 602 7.82 12.77 7.06
C GLY A 602 8.36 14.10 6.52
N LEU A 603 8.36 14.27 5.20
CA LEU A 603 8.63 15.55 4.54
C LEU A 603 7.71 16.65 5.08
N LEU A 604 6.40 16.41 5.07
CA LEU A 604 5.41 17.41 5.49
C LEU A 604 5.60 17.80 6.95
N VAL A 605 5.69 16.83 7.86
CA VAL A 605 5.81 17.14 9.30
C VAL A 605 7.14 17.81 9.65
N SER A 606 8.24 17.41 9.02
CA SER A 606 9.56 18.01 9.26
C SER A 606 9.70 19.39 8.61
N GLY A 607 9.16 19.60 7.40
CA GLY A 607 9.17 20.92 6.76
C GLY A 607 8.20 21.90 7.43
N TYR A 608 7.08 21.39 7.96
CA TYR A 608 6.10 22.19 8.69
C TYR A 608 6.70 22.87 9.93
N THR A 609 7.60 22.20 10.67
CA THR A 609 8.23 22.82 11.85
C THR A 609 9.22 23.93 11.50
N ASN A 610 9.80 23.91 10.29
CA ASN A 610 10.60 25.03 9.77
C ASN A 610 9.72 26.21 9.39
N LEU A 611 8.63 25.96 8.67
CA LEU A 611 7.75 27.00 8.11
C LEU A 611 6.84 27.64 9.17
N TYR A 612 6.40 26.87 10.16
CA TYR A 612 5.43 27.29 11.18
C TYR A 612 5.92 26.93 12.59
N PRO A 613 7.07 27.47 13.03
CA PRO A 613 7.67 27.13 14.33
C PRO A 613 6.74 27.49 15.50
N GLY A 614 6.80 26.69 16.57
CA GLY A 614 6.02 26.92 17.80
C GLY A 614 4.54 26.56 17.73
N THR A 615 4.05 25.98 16.63
CA THR A 615 2.63 25.60 16.48
C THR A 615 2.30 24.18 16.96
N VAL A 616 3.31 23.35 17.27
CA VAL A 616 3.17 21.97 17.72
C VAL A 616 4.12 21.64 18.87
N GLY A 617 3.76 20.65 19.69
CA GLY A 617 4.46 20.24 20.89
C GLY A 617 5.36 19.02 20.70
N ALA A 618 5.19 18.24 19.63
CA ALA A 618 6.07 17.12 19.28
C ALA A 618 5.94 16.73 17.79
N VAL A 619 6.98 16.08 17.24
CA VAL A 619 6.95 15.46 15.91
C VAL A 619 7.46 14.03 15.98
N VAL A 620 6.71 13.10 15.38
CA VAL A 620 7.13 11.73 15.09
C VAL A 620 7.23 11.57 13.57
N ALA A 621 8.44 11.40 13.06
CA ALA A 621 8.70 11.24 11.64
C ALA A 621 9.36 9.88 11.37
N LYS A 622 8.58 8.92 10.85
CA LYS A 622 9.05 7.57 10.55
C LYS A 622 9.67 7.52 9.15
N VAL A 623 10.92 7.08 9.02
CA VAL A 623 11.68 7.00 7.73
C VAL A 623 11.47 8.22 6.82
N PRO A 624 11.69 9.45 7.32
CA PRO A 624 11.19 10.67 6.68
C PRO A 624 12.06 11.11 5.48
N PHE A 625 11.40 11.43 4.37
CA PHE A 625 12.06 12.00 3.19
C PHE A 625 12.32 13.50 3.43
N VAL A 626 13.57 13.87 3.74
CA VAL A 626 13.90 15.21 4.29
C VAL A 626 14.99 15.93 3.52
N ASP A 627 15.74 15.24 2.66
CA ASP A 627 16.78 15.83 1.80
C ASP A 627 16.43 15.68 0.32
N ILE A 628 15.28 16.27 -0.05
CA ILE A 628 14.67 16.15 -1.37
C ILE A 628 15.64 16.59 -2.47
N GLY A 629 16.24 17.77 -2.33
CA GLY A 629 17.05 18.38 -3.38
C GLY A 629 18.28 17.54 -3.73
N SER A 630 18.96 16.99 -2.72
CA SER A 630 20.15 16.15 -2.94
C SER A 630 19.77 14.77 -3.47
N THR A 631 18.72 14.14 -2.91
CA THR A 631 18.23 12.84 -3.38
C THR A 631 17.74 12.91 -4.83
N MET A 632 16.95 13.92 -5.18
CA MET A 632 16.33 14.05 -6.50
C MET A 632 17.31 14.50 -7.61
N ARG A 633 18.54 14.89 -7.27
CA ARG A 633 19.63 15.13 -8.24
C ARG A 633 20.40 13.86 -8.58
N ASP A 634 20.26 12.81 -7.79
CA ASP A 634 21.00 11.56 -7.95
C ASP A 634 20.14 10.51 -8.68
N GLU A 635 20.39 10.37 -9.99
CA GLU A 635 19.69 9.43 -10.86
C GLU A 635 20.08 7.96 -10.63
N ASP A 636 21.17 7.68 -9.90
CA ASP A 636 21.59 6.30 -9.60
C ASP A 636 20.71 5.64 -8.53
N LEU A 637 19.99 6.45 -7.74
CA LEU A 637 19.01 5.98 -6.76
C LEU A 637 17.76 5.40 -7.43
N SER A 638 17.26 4.29 -6.87
CA SER A 638 16.23 3.43 -7.47
C SER A 638 14.89 4.12 -7.80
N LEU A 639 14.58 5.27 -7.17
CA LEU A 639 13.30 5.95 -7.31
C LEU A 639 13.38 7.31 -8.01
N THR A 640 14.53 7.98 -8.02
CA THR A 640 14.67 9.40 -8.39
C THR A 640 14.00 9.75 -9.71
N VAL A 641 14.35 9.07 -10.80
CA VAL A 641 13.80 9.40 -12.14
C VAL A 641 12.29 9.21 -12.20
N HIS A 642 11.77 8.20 -11.49
CA HIS A 642 10.32 7.95 -11.40
C HIS A 642 9.61 8.97 -10.50
N GLU A 643 10.34 9.67 -9.63
CA GLU A 643 9.78 10.67 -8.71
C GLU A 643 9.73 12.09 -9.28
N TYR A 644 10.30 12.35 -10.46
CA TYR A 644 10.18 13.65 -11.14
C TYR A 644 8.72 14.05 -11.40
N ASP A 645 7.84 13.08 -11.65
CA ASP A 645 6.40 13.33 -11.81
C ASP A 645 5.72 13.82 -10.52
N GLU A 646 6.32 13.58 -9.34
CA GLU A 646 5.80 14.06 -8.05
C GLU A 646 6.47 15.38 -7.61
N TRP A 647 7.79 15.44 -7.62
CA TRP A 647 8.55 16.55 -7.02
C TRP A 647 9.06 17.55 -8.06
N GLY A 648 9.23 17.12 -9.30
CA GLY A 648 9.92 17.84 -10.36
C GLY A 648 11.37 17.40 -10.53
N ASP A 649 11.94 17.76 -11.68
CA ASP A 649 13.33 17.50 -12.06
C ASP A 649 14.28 18.59 -11.54
N MET A 650 15.12 18.26 -10.56
CA MET A 650 16.04 19.20 -9.90
C MET A 650 17.15 19.73 -10.79
N ARG A 651 17.31 19.22 -12.02
CA ARG A 651 18.24 19.78 -13.03
C ARG A 651 17.72 21.10 -13.59
N ARG A 652 16.43 21.39 -13.44
CA ARG A 652 15.82 22.68 -13.76
C ARG A 652 15.95 23.61 -12.55
N THR A 653 16.65 24.73 -12.72
CA THR A 653 16.92 25.69 -11.63
C THR A 653 15.65 26.16 -10.93
N GLU A 654 14.60 26.50 -11.69
CA GLU A 654 13.30 26.93 -11.13
C GLU A 654 12.64 25.87 -10.22
N VAL A 655 12.81 24.58 -10.55
CA VAL A 655 12.28 23.47 -9.76
C VAL A 655 13.13 23.28 -8.52
N ALA A 656 14.46 23.32 -8.67
CA ALA A 656 15.39 23.22 -7.55
C ALA A 656 15.16 24.33 -6.53
N ASP A 657 15.03 25.60 -6.96
CA ASP A 657 14.78 26.74 -6.09
C ASP A 657 13.44 26.61 -5.34
N TYR A 658 12.40 26.13 -6.04
CA TYR A 658 11.09 25.90 -5.43
C TYR A 658 11.13 24.77 -4.39
N VAL A 659 11.80 23.66 -4.70
CA VAL A 659 11.94 22.53 -3.77
C VAL A 659 12.79 22.92 -2.57
N ASP A 660 13.86 23.67 -2.80
CA ASP A 660 14.72 24.20 -1.77
C ASP A 660 13.97 25.13 -0.82
N SER A 661 12.88 25.78 -1.24
CA SER A 661 12.08 26.66 -0.38
C SER A 661 11.30 25.93 0.71
N TYR A 662 11.14 24.60 0.61
CA TYR A 662 10.41 23.80 1.61
C TYR A 662 11.15 22.53 2.05
N CYS A 663 12.28 22.21 1.44
CA CYS A 663 13.11 21.06 1.79
C CYS A 663 13.49 21.09 3.28
N PRO A 664 13.09 20.09 4.10
CA PRO A 664 13.27 20.15 5.55
C PRO A 664 14.73 20.30 5.96
N TYR A 665 15.63 19.52 5.35
CA TYR A 665 17.06 19.55 5.65
C TYR A 665 17.71 20.90 5.29
N ARG A 666 17.31 21.52 4.17
CA ARG A 666 17.89 22.80 3.74
C ARG A 666 17.39 23.98 4.57
N ASN A 667 16.16 23.93 5.06
CA ASN A 667 15.51 25.02 5.81
C ASN A 667 15.63 24.88 7.33
N VAL A 668 16.53 24.02 7.84
CA VAL A 668 16.88 24.07 9.26
C VAL A 668 17.49 25.44 9.57
N SER A 669 17.03 26.08 10.64
CA SER A 669 17.44 27.44 11.01
C SER A 669 17.42 27.63 12.53
N GLY A 670 17.80 28.83 13.00
CA GLY A 670 17.83 29.19 14.43
C GLY A 670 16.47 29.30 15.12
N VAL A 671 15.40 28.72 14.57
CA VAL A 671 14.08 28.64 15.21
C VAL A 671 14.07 27.59 16.31
N ARG A 672 13.12 27.70 17.24
CA ARG A 672 12.94 26.71 18.31
C ARG A 672 12.17 25.49 17.78
N TYR A 673 12.81 24.33 17.77
CA TYR A 673 12.19 23.08 17.38
C TYR A 673 11.46 22.40 18.55
N PRO A 674 10.32 21.72 18.31
CA PRO A 674 9.72 20.84 19.32
C PRO A 674 10.63 19.61 19.57
N PRO A 675 10.33 18.77 20.58
CA PRO A 675 10.83 17.40 20.61
C PRO A 675 10.54 16.66 19.29
N ILE A 676 11.56 16.02 18.71
CA ILE A 676 11.46 15.30 17.44
C ILE A 676 11.93 13.86 17.65
N TYR A 677 11.13 12.89 17.21
CA TYR A 677 11.50 11.48 17.14
C TYR A 677 11.56 11.03 15.68
N LEU A 678 12.75 10.69 15.21
CA LEU A 678 13.03 10.21 13.86
C LEU A 678 13.33 8.72 13.89
N THR A 679 12.85 7.98 12.89
CA THR A 679 13.31 6.61 12.66
C THR A 679 13.95 6.47 11.28
N ALA A 680 14.87 5.53 11.15
CA ALA A 680 15.54 5.17 9.90
C ALA A 680 15.75 3.65 9.82
N ALA A 681 16.08 3.13 8.64
CA ALA A 681 16.56 1.76 8.49
C ALA A 681 17.72 1.70 7.50
N LEU A 682 18.77 0.95 7.86
CA LEU A 682 20.03 0.90 7.10
C LEU A 682 19.84 0.40 5.66
N ASN A 683 18.92 -0.55 5.45
CA ASN A 683 18.63 -1.11 4.13
C ASN A 683 17.36 -0.52 3.49
N ASP A 684 16.86 0.61 4.00
CA ASP A 684 15.78 1.32 3.33
C ASP A 684 16.24 1.80 1.95
N THR A 685 15.51 1.38 0.92
CA THR A 685 15.82 1.67 -0.48
C THR A 685 14.86 2.67 -1.10
N ARG A 686 13.93 3.19 -0.29
CA ARG A 686 12.99 4.24 -0.65
C ARG A 686 13.44 5.58 -0.11
N VAL A 687 13.81 5.63 1.17
CA VAL A 687 14.37 6.80 1.83
C VAL A 687 15.70 6.40 2.45
N GLY A 688 16.80 6.98 1.98
CA GLY A 688 18.12 6.62 2.48
C GLY A 688 18.26 6.93 3.97
N TYR A 689 18.89 6.03 4.75
CA TYR A 689 19.08 6.22 6.19
C TYR A 689 19.83 7.52 6.55
N TRP A 690 20.65 8.02 5.62
CA TRP A 690 21.40 9.26 5.79
C TRP A 690 20.48 10.49 5.85
N GLU A 691 19.29 10.45 5.26
CA GLU A 691 18.37 11.60 5.27
C GLU A 691 17.93 11.98 6.69
N PRO A 692 17.27 11.10 7.47
CA PRO A 692 16.96 11.40 8.87
C PRO A 692 18.20 11.60 9.73
N ALA A 693 19.32 10.93 9.44
CA ALA A 693 20.57 11.13 10.19
C ALA A 693 21.14 12.54 10.01
N ASN A 694 21.22 13.03 8.77
CA ASN A 694 21.64 14.38 8.43
C ASN A 694 20.70 15.40 9.07
N SER A 695 19.39 15.19 9.00
CA SER A 695 18.41 16.09 9.60
C SER A 695 18.52 16.13 11.13
N ALA A 696 18.74 14.99 11.80
CA ALA A 696 18.95 14.95 13.24
C ALA A 696 20.19 15.76 13.64
N ALA A 697 21.30 15.51 12.94
CA ALA A 697 22.56 16.21 13.15
C ALA A 697 22.42 17.72 12.96
N LYS A 698 21.75 18.15 11.88
CA LYS A 698 21.62 19.57 11.56
C LYS A 698 20.71 20.32 12.53
N VAL A 699 19.54 19.76 12.88
CA VAL A 699 18.61 20.40 13.85
C VAL A 699 19.29 20.59 15.21
N ARG A 700 20.12 19.63 15.67
CA ARG A 700 20.85 19.79 16.93
C ARG A 700 21.94 20.85 16.88
N HIS A 701 22.54 21.11 15.72
CA HIS A 701 23.60 22.10 15.57
C HIS A 701 23.08 23.51 15.29
N GLU A 702 22.02 23.63 14.50
CA GLU A 702 21.53 24.91 13.96
C GLU A 702 20.20 25.35 14.59
N GLY A 703 19.49 24.46 15.27
CA GLY A 703 18.27 24.79 15.98
C GLY A 703 18.49 25.85 17.06
N GLY A 704 17.50 26.72 17.22
CA GLY A 704 17.52 27.80 18.20
C GLY A 704 17.61 27.31 19.64
N GLU A 705 18.10 28.18 20.52
CA GLU A 705 18.17 27.91 21.95
C GLU A 705 16.80 27.50 22.52
N GLY A 706 16.79 26.49 23.38
CA GLY A 706 15.57 25.93 23.97
C GLY A 706 14.80 24.94 23.08
N SER A 707 15.37 24.54 21.93
CA SER A 707 14.83 23.43 21.13
C SER A 707 14.69 22.15 21.94
N GLY A 708 13.67 21.36 21.64
CA GLY A 708 13.43 20.06 22.27
C GLY A 708 14.48 19.00 21.88
N PRO A 709 14.49 17.85 22.57
CA PRO A 709 15.36 16.74 22.22
C PRO A 709 15.02 16.21 20.82
N VAL A 710 16.06 15.97 20.02
CA VAL A 710 15.95 15.31 18.71
C VAL A 710 16.52 13.91 18.88
N LEU A 711 15.70 12.89 18.66
CA LEU A 711 16.05 11.49 18.81
C LEU A 711 16.07 10.82 17.42
N LEU A 712 17.04 9.97 17.18
CA LEU A 712 17.12 9.15 15.97
C LEU A 712 17.26 7.69 16.36
N GLN A 713 16.36 6.84 15.89
CA GLN A 713 16.48 5.39 16.02
C GLN A 713 16.63 4.75 14.63
N THR A 714 17.75 4.06 14.41
CA THR A 714 18.05 3.38 13.15
C THR A 714 18.00 1.86 13.32
N ALA A 715 17.10 1.21 12.60
CA ALA A 715 17.07 -0.24 12.46
C ALA A 715 18.20 -0.70 11.54
N PHE A 716 19.02 -1.65 12.00
CA PHE A 716 20.12 -2.21 11.20
C PHE A 716 19.74 -3.44 10.39
N GLU A 717 18.61 -4.04 10.74
CA GLU A 717 17.94 -5.10 10.01
C GLU A 717 16.60 -4.56 9.48
N GLY A 718 16.10 -5.12 8.37
CA GLY A 718 14.90 -4.62 7.72
C GLY A 718 15.16 -3.40 6.81
N GLY A 719 14.06 -2.81 6.34
CA GLY A 719 14.06 -1.71 5.36
C GLY A 719 12.93 -0.71 5.67
N HIS A 720 12.13 -0.36 4.67
CA HIS A 720 11.16 0.74 4.79
C HIS A 720 9.98 0.51 5.76
N PHE A 721 9.59 -0.74 6.03
CA PHE A 721 8.33 -1.09 6.69
C PHE A 721 8.48 -1.65 8.10
#